data_AF-A0AAV9X9L0-F1
#
_entry.id   AF-A0AAV9X9L0-F1
#
_cell.length_a   1.000
_cell.length_b   1.000
_cell.length_c   1.000
_cell.angle_alpha   90.00
_cell.angle_beta   90.00
_cell.angle_gamma   90.00
#
_symmetry.space_group_name_H-M   'P 1'
#
loop_
_entity.id
_entity.type
_entity.pdbx_description
1 polymer ?
#
loop_
_entity_poly.entity_id
_entity_poly.type
_entity_poly.pdbx_seq_one_letter_code
_entity_poly.pdbx_strand_id
1 'polypeptide(L)'
;MAEKHNTWALLVGIDYYVPGDKRRVKYRNLNGCVSDIDSIKNYLNTINVDNISTLTSSIGPDGPQEDCKNLPIYPNIVRELENITEKADPGDIVYIHYSGHGIMRSAETFNPDEDNAGDKMTGTALALMDVMAGGAYLTGYQLGVFIKRMVQQKCLRVTLVLDSCFSGQGLRNSNSQIGGYTIRSGEGNFDDGIIESDVEAEKIAGDIGGNPVSEFRSTTKIRSWLSDPEGCTILTACEADEVAGETRIDGKFRGVLTYWILKILSENPSKIRPTYKRVRDYVERNIHYNMPTRPQSPILLGETDCVFLGKQRVIEKPTSYLRQQFGNCVELDIGWAQGAAVGAVYGVYTDNEVAGFDYLRWCEAHITRIENDKPFKSTAMLAPAGQNAKSPKIGIGSRVALEKWAVPLNNWLDITSLRGNISEHHLRAVETEVANIPGFDCRFRSELAGVTVFSFGLDGNGRLELLEGGKVVPRVPKISLEDDGWAVKAAYVVSHIARYRVLQSIQNNDLGTQLRAEWFSFEAHVLDNYYDDEDCADHTLDFNNVNTVSEGDVLRFTFEMDDSCPLDFVYVSFFTFDAAFGTYKVHPGQGQSSVKISQDSPAEFGLRMSIPEKCCSEDPNDVMDVVRVFISTSKICWDEIALPNLSPDIPQFPRDVLILPADTLDPLSTEGGGLGNRNAKVIRSREDDYLAQNPKTNWVIMDLKIYVASQS
;
A
#
# COMPACT_ATOMS: atom_id res chain seq x y z
N MET A 1 25.63 17.80 -15.63
CA MET A 1 25.36 18.29 -14.27
C MET A 1 24.02 17.69 -13.87
N ALA A 2 23.90 17.02 -12.73
CA ALA A 2 22.58 16.56 -12.28
C ALA A 2 21.71 17.80 -12.01
N GLU A 3 20.51 17.85 -12.58
CA GLU A 3 19.56 18.95 -12.33
C GLU A 3 19.28 19.02 -10.82
N LYS A 4 19.60 20.17 -10.22
CA LYS A 4 19.32 20.43 -8.81
C LYS A 4 17.90 20.94 -8.72
N HIS A 5 16.97 20.09 -8.30
CA HIS A 5 15.59 20.47 -8.05
C HIS A 5 15.44 21.06 -6.64
N ASN A 6 14.61 22.08 -6.51
CA ASN A 6 14.33 22.70 -5.23
C ASN A 6 13.22 21.93 -4.49
N THR A 7 13.18 22.11 -3.17
CA THR A 7 12.08 21.63 -2.34
C THR A 7 11.34 22.84 -1.77
N TRP A 8 10.01 22.78 -1.86
CA TRP A 8 9.07 23.77 -1.33
C TRP A 8 8.25 23.10 -0.23
N ALA A 9 7.92 23.85 0.83
CA ALA A 9 7.09 23.35 1.91
C ALA A 9 6.02 24.35 2.35
N LEU A 10 4.79 23.86 2.55
CA LEU A 10 3.70 24.57 3.20
C LEU A 10 3.32 23.81 4.48
N LEU A 11 3.56 24.42 5.63
CA LEU A 11 3.31 23.82 6.93
C LEU A 11 2.17 24.57 7.63
N VAL A 12 1.11 23.86 8.01
CA VAL A 12 -0.11 24.43 8.60
C VAL A 12 -0.39 23.78 9.95
N GLY A 13 -0.40 24.56 11.03
CA GLY A 13 -0.55 24.06 12.40
C GLY A 13 -1.52 24.90 13.23
N ILE A 14 -2.60 24.30 13.72
CA ILE A 14 -3.69 25.03 14.37
C ILE A 14 -3.88 24.56 15.81
N ASP A 15 -3.46 25.38 16.78
CA ASP A 15 -3.74 25.17 18.21
C ASP A 15 -4.89 26.05 18.68
N TYR A 16 -4.92 27.30 18.25
CA TYR A 16 -5.98 28.26 18.56
C TYR A 16 -7.05 28.28 17.47
N TYR A 17 -8.31 28.07 17.86
CA TYR A 17 -9.51 28.22 17.04
C TYR A 17 -10.32 29.43 17.50
N VAL A 18 -10.68 30.33 16.58
CA VAL A 18 -11.45 31.53 16.89
C VAL A 18 -12.85 31.14 17.34
N PRO A 19 -13.28 31.51 18.55
CA PRO A 19 -14.64 31.20 19.01
C PRO A 19 -15.70 31.83 18.09
N GLY A 20 -16.79 31.11 17.84
CA GLY A 20 -17.91 31.63 17.06
C GLY A 20 -19.10 30.68 17.01
N ASP A 21 -20.20 31.18 16.48
CA ASP A 21 -21.50 30.51 16.39
C ASP A 21 -22.00 30.32 14.95
N LYS A 22 -21.16 30.65 13.95
CA LYS A 22 -21.50 30.48 12.53
C LYS A 22 -21.58 29.02 12.10
N ARG A 23 -20.99 28.11 12.89
CA ARG A 23 -21.06 26.65 12.71
C ARG A 23 -21.73 25.98 13.90
N ARG A 24 -22.46 24.90 13.61
CA ARG A 24 -23.05 24.00 14.61
C ARG A 24 -21.96 23.23 15.35
N VAL A 25 -20.99 22.72 14.61
CA VAL A 25 -19.84 22.01 15.17
C VAL A 25 -18.92 22.98 15.92
N LYS A 26 -18.49 22.57 17.11
CA LYS A 26 -17.50 23.31 17.91
C LYS A 26 -16.15 22.63 17.84
N TYR A 27 -15.11 23.46 17.76
CA TYR A 27 -13.72 23.04 17.81
C TYR A 27 -13.10 23.65 19.05
N ARG A 28 -12.49 22.81 19.87
CA ARG A 28 -11.69 23.27 21.00
C ARG A 28 -10.29 23.64 20.53
N ASN A 29 -9.55 24.30 21.40
CA ASN A 29 -8.13 24.50 21.17
C ASN A 29 -7.34 23.19 21.37
N LEU A 30 -6.29 23.04 20.56
CA LEU A 30 -5.29 21.97 20.60
C LEU A 30 -3.97 22.54 21.19
N ASN A 31 -2.99 21.68 21.48
CA ASN A 31 -1.74 22.10 22.12
C ASN A 31 -0.47 21.52 21.47
N GLY A 32 -0.63 20.63 20.50
CA GLY A 32 0.47 19.93 19.84
C GLY A 32 0.71 20.36 18.39
N CYS A 33 -0.24 21.05 17.75
CA CYS A 33 -0.18 21.27 16.31
C CYS A 33 0.91 22.26 15.90
N VAL A 34 1.08 23.36 16.64
CA VAL A 34 2.18 24.31 16.34
C VAL A 34 3.53 23.67 16.66
N SER A 35 3.61 22.89 17.75
CA SER A 35 4.79 22.12 18.13
C SER A 35 5.20 21.08 17.07
N ASP A 36 4.21 20.45 16.41
CA ASP A 36 4.43 19.54 15.29
C ASP A 36 5.04 20.27 14.09
N ILE A 37 4.46 21.43 13.71
CA ILE A 37 4.97 22.27 12.62
C ILE A 37 6.38 22.78 12.88
N ASP A 38 6.67 23.23 14.11
CA ASP A 38 8.03 23.63 14.50
C ASP A 38 9.02 22.48 14.37
N SER A 39 8.61 21.27 14.77
CA SER A 39 9.46 20.08 14.71
C SER A 39 9.74 19.65 13.26
N ILE A 40 8.73 19.70 12.39
CA ILE A 40 8.86 19.45 10.96
C ILE A 40 9.74 20.51 10.29
N LYS A 41 9.52 21.80 10.57
CA LYS A 41 10.33 22.90 10.06
C LYS A 41 11.80 22.73 10.43
N ASN A 42 12.07 22.39 11.69
CA ASN A 42 13.42 22.12 12.16
C ASN A 42 14.07 20.96 11.39
N TYR A 43 13.34 19.87 11.18
CA TYR A 43 13.81 18.75 10.36
C TYR A 43 14.10 19.18 8.91
N LEU A 44 13.18 19.90 8.25
CA LEU A 44 13.38 20.40 6.88
C LEU A 44 14.61 21.32 6.76
N ASN A 45 14.88 22.15 7.77
CA ASN A 45 16.09 22.95 7.83
C ASN A 45 17.35 22.08 7.89
N THR A 46 17.33 20.94 8.61
CA THR A 46 18.50 20.04 8.70
C THR A 46 18.88 19.42 7.36
N ILE A 47 17.91 19.27 6.44
CA ILE A 47 18.13 18.76 5.09
C ILE A 47 18.21 19.89 4.03
N ASN A 48 18.40 21.14 4.48
CA ASN A 48 18.59 22.33 3.65
C ASN A 48 17.43 22.61 2.67
N VAL A 49 16.19 22.53 3.15
CA VAL A 49 15.03 23.04 2.40
C VAL A 49 14.91 24.55 2.63
N ASP A 50 15.10 25.34 1.58
CA ASP A 50 15.14 26.81 1.67
C ASP A 50 13.74 27.46 1.59
N ASN A 51 12.80 26.87 0.85
CA ASN A 51 11.50 27.48 0.58
C ASN A 51 10.40 26.94 1.51
N ILE A 52 10.34 27.44 2.75
CA ILE A 52 9.36 27.00 3.76
C ILE A 52 8.39 28.13 4.13
N SER A 53 7.10 27.95 3.81
CA SER A 53 6.00 28.79 4.31
C SER A 53 5.33 28.11 5.51
N THR A 54 5.11 28.88 6.58
CA THR A 54 4.45 28.40 7.81
C THR A 54 3.22 29.23 8.13
N LEU A 55 2.07 28.57 8.26
CA LEU A 55 0.82 29.17 8.70
C LEU A 55 0.41 28.52 10.04
N THR A 56 0.46 29.27 11.14
CA THR A 56 0.20 28.71 12.48
C THR A 56 -0.69 29.61 13.33
N SER A 57 -1.39 29.02 14.30
CA SER A 57 -2.14 29.74 15.32
C SER A 57 -1.84 29.21 16.73
N SER A 58 -0.88 29.82 17.40
CA SER A 58 -0.51 29.52 18.80
C SER A 58 -1.50 30.15 19.77
N ILE A 59 -1.80 29.48 20.88
CA ILE A 59 -2.68 30.07 21.91
C ILE A 59 -1.96 31.21 22.63
N GLY A 60 -2.39 32.46 22.38
CA GLY A 60 -1.98 33.65 23.11
C GLY A 60 -3.04 34.15 24.11
N PRO A 61 -2.74 35.20 24.89
CA PRO A 61 -3.65 35.75 25.90
C PRO A 61 -4.90 36.40 25.29
N ASP A 62 -4.78 37.04 24.11
CA ASP A 62 -5.84 37.81 23.45
C ASP A 62 -6.17 37.30 22.03
N GLY A 63 -5.72 36.09 21.68
CA GLY A 63 -5.84 35.52 20.33
C GLY A 63 -4.58 34.82 19.85
N PRO A 64 -4.44 34.52 18.55
CA PRO A 64 -3.23 33.90 18.01
C PRO A 64 -2.02 34.84 18.16
N GLN A 65 -0.84 34.26 18.36
CA GLN A 65 0.40 35.04 18.53
C GLN A 65 1.01 35.50 17.19
N GLU A 66 0.63 34.83 16.10
CA GLU A 66 1.16 35.03 14.77
C GLU A 66 0.54 36.24 14.05
N ASP A 67 1.32 36.86 13.15
CA ASP A 67 0.84 37.93 12.28
C ASP A 67 -0.34 37.47 11.41
N CYS A 68 -1.27 38.38 11.09
CA CYS A 68 -2.46 38.09 10.27
C CYS A 68 -2.17 37.37 8.94
N LYS A 69 -1.03 37.68 8.31
CA LYS A 69 -0.60 37.05 7.04
C LYS A 69 -0.17 35.58 7.20
N ASN A 70 0.18 35.16 8.42
CA ASN A 70 0.63 33.82 8.76
C ASN A 70 -0.45 32.98 9.45
N LEU A 71 -1.69 33.51 9.57
CA LEU A 71 -2.78 32.76 10.19
C LEU A 71 -3.29 31.65 9.25
N PRO A 72 -3.64 30.47 9.77
CA PRO A 72 -4.11 29.34 8.97
C PRO A 72 -5.60 29.47 8.67
N ILE A 73 -5.92 30.44 7.81
CA ILE A 73 -7.25 30.74 7.27
C ILE A 73 -7.27 30.51 5.75
N TYR A 74 -8.45 30.30 5.17
CA TYR A 74 -8.60 29.88 3.77
C TYR A 74 -7.83 30.77 2.78
N PRO A 75 -7.96 32.12 2.81
CA PRO A 75 -7.26 32.98 1.86
C PRO A 75 -5.72 32.90 1.95
N ASN A 76 -5.18 32.72 3.16
CA ASN A 76 -3.74 32.59 3.35
C ASN A 76 -3.23 31.24 2.83
N ILE A 77 -3.98 30.16 3.04
CA ILE A 77 -3.62 28.84 2.52
C ILE A 77 -3.64 28.84 0.99
N VAL A 78 -4.71 29.36 0.38
CA VAL A 78 -4.81 29.49 -1.09
C VAL A 78 -3.66 30.32 -1.63
N ARG A 79 -3.34 31.46 -1.00
CA ARG A 79 -2.20 32.30 -1.39
C ARG A 79 -0.88 31.52 -1.42
N GLU A 80 -0.60 30.71 -0.40
CA GLU A 80 0.65 29.93 -0.37
C GLU A 80 0.66 28.78 -1.39
N LEU A 81 -0.48 28.10 -1.60
CA LEU A 81 -0.60 27.07 -2.65
C LEU A 81 -0.38 27.65 -4.05
N GLU A 82 -0.97 28.81 -4.35
CA GLU A 82 -0.76 29.51 -5.63
C GLU A 82 0.68 30.00 -5.76
N ASN A 83 1.25 30.60 -4.71
CA ASN A 83 2.64 31.07 -4.69
C ASN A 83 3.65 29.94 -4.99
N ILE A 84 3.44 28.74 -4.43
CA ILE A 84 4.26 27.56 -4.75
C ILE A 84 4.04 27.14 -6.21
N THR A 85 2.78 27.06 -6.66
CA THR A 85 2.45 26.64 -8.03
C THR A 85 3.07 27.57 -9.09
N GLU A 86 3.09 28.87 -8.83
CA GLU A 86 3.66 29.87 -9.73
C GLU A 86 5.19 29.76 -9.80
N LYS A 87 5.85 29.67 -8.64
CA LYS A 87 7.31 29.83 -8.51
C LYS A 87 8.11 28.54 -8.63
N ALA A 88 7.51 27.39 -8.35
CA ALA A 88 8.19 26.11 -8.47
C ALA A 88 8.46 25.77 -9.94
N ASP A 89 9.63 25.19 -10.20
CA ASP A 89 10.04 24.75 -11.53
C ASP A 89 9.64 23.29 -11.78
N PRO A 90 9.48 22.86 -13.05
CA PRO A 90 9.20 21.46 -13.37
C PRO A 90 10.17 20.48 -12.69
N GLY A 91 9.58 19.49 -12.01
CA GLY A 91 10.32 18.55 -11.20
C GLY A 91 10.70 19.06 -9.81
N ASP A 92 10.32 20.24 -9.34
CA ASP A 92 10.49 20.57 -7.92
C ASP A 92 9.65 19.63 -7.02
N ILE A 93 10.08 19.48 -5.77
CA ILE A 93 9.37 18.68 -4.76
C ILE A 93 8.56 19.63 -3.88
N VAL A 94 7.29 19.32 -3.63
CA VAL A 94 6.41 20.08 -2.74
C VAL A 94 6.00 19.21 -1.56
N TYR A 95 6.16 19.73 -0.34
CA TYR A 95 5.76 19.08 0.90
C TYR A 95 4.70 19.91 1.63
N ILE A 96 3.50 19.37 1.77
CA ILE A 96 2.39 20.00 2.47
C ILE A 96 2.13 19.19 3.74
N HIS A 97 2.12 19.85 4.88
CA HIS A 97 1.83 19.22 6.17
C HIS A 97 0.73 20.00 6.88
N TYR A 98 -0.37 19.33 7.21
CA TYR A 98 -1.44 19.87 8.01
C TYR A 98 -1.54 19.14 9.35
N SER A 99 -1.58 19.91 10.44
CA SER A 99 -1.80 19.43 11.79
C SER A 99 -2.92 20.24 12.45
N GLY A 100 -4.05 19.60 12.76
CA GLY A 100 -5.22 20.29 13.29
C GLY A 100 -6.46 19.40 13.31
N HIS A 101 -7.63 20.02 13.50
CA HIS A 101 -8.91 19.33 13.42
C HIS A 101 -9.28 18.96 11.98
N GLY A 102 -9.87 17.77 11.81
CA GLY A 102 -10.55 17.33 10.58
C GLY A 102 -12.02 17.01 10.87
N ILE A 103 -12.85 16.98 9.83
CA ILE A 103 -14.28 16.63 9.92
C ILE A 103 -14.80 16.04 8.61
N MET A 104 -15.93 15.32 8.69
CA MET A 104 -16.73 14.90 7.55
C MET A 104 -17.80 15.95 7.23
N ARG A 105 -18.01 16.25 5.96
CA ARG A 105 -19.10 17.08 5.42
C ARG A 105 -20.00 16.17 4.59
N SER A 106 -21.31 16.23 4.81
CA SER A 106 -22.26 15.40 4.05
C SER A 106 -22.18 15.75 2.56
N ALA A 107 -22.07 14.74 1.70
CA ALA A 107 -22.16 14.92 0.25
C ALA A 107 -23.59 15.34 -0.18
N GLU A 108 -24.60 14.99 0.64
CA GLU A 108 -26.02 15.30 0.43
C GLU A 108 -26.31 16.80 0.34
N THR A 109 -25.44 17.64 0.92
CA THR A 109 -25.72 19.08 0.98
C THR A 109 -25.52 19.76 -0.38
N PHE A 110 -24.84 19.11 -1.32
CA PHE A 110 -24.75 19.56 -2.71
C PHE A 110 -25.59 18.71 -3.68
N ASN A 111 -25.97 17.47 -3.31
CA ASN A 111 -26.98 16.65 -4.02
C ASN A 111 -27.78 15.77 -3.03
N PRO A 112 -29.02 16.15 -2.64
CA PRO A 112 -29.79 15.49 -1.60
C PRO A 112 -30.51 14.19 -2.02
N ASP A 113 -30.28 13.69 -3.24
CA ASP A 113 -31.02 12.54 -3.82
C ASP A 113 -30.16 11.27 -4.02
N GLU A 114 -28.91 11.19 -3.52
CA GLU A 114 -28.02 10.04 -3.73
C GLU A 114 -27.46 9.43 -2.44
N ASP A 115 -27.50 8.10 -2.34
CA ASP A 115 -26.91 7.32 -1.26
C ASP A 115 -25.39 7.55 -1.17
N ASN A 116 -24.90 7.85 0.04
CA ASN A 116 -23.52 8.24 0.37
C ASN A 116 -22.49 7.11 0.21
N ALA A 117 -22.28 6.60 -1.00
CA ALA A 117 -21.14 5.76 -1.37
C ALA A 117 -20.04 6.60 -2.06
N GLY A 118 -19.53 7.61 -1.37
CA GLY A 118 -18.34 8.37 -1.78
C GLY A 118 -17.06 7.70 -1.25
N ASP A 119 -15.94 7.84 -1.97
CA ASP A 119 -14.65 7.35 -1.48
C ASP A 119 -14.19 8.06 -0.18
N LYS A 120 -13.20 7.49 0.53
CA LYS A 120 -12.70 7.98 1.83
C LYS A 120 -12.21 9.44 1.84
N MET A 121 -11.99 10.07 0.68
CA MET A 121 -11.52 11.45 0.57
C MET A 121 -12.64 12.43 0.20
N THR A 122 -13.69 11.94 -0.46
CA THR A 122 -14.87 12.70 -0.83
C THR A 122 -15.72 12.96 0.41
N GLY A 123 -16.15 14.21 0.62
CA GLY A 123 -16.86 14.59 1.83
C GLY A 123 -15.97 14.81 3.06
N THR A 124 -14.64 14.90 2.92
CA THR A 124 -13.73 15.22 4.03
C THR A 124 -13.29 16.67 4.01
N ALA A 125 -12.99 17.25 5.17
CA ALA A 125 -12.56 18.64 5.30
C ALA A 125 -11.60 18.89 6.47
N LEU A 126 -10.75 19.88 6.29
CA LEU A 126 -9.84 20.41 7.31
C LEU A 126 -10.46 21.67 7.93
N ALA A 127 -10.54 21.69 9.27
CA ALA A 127 -11.10 22.81 10.02
C ALA A 127 -10.04 23.90 10.24
N LEU A 128 -10.24 25.06 9.61
CA LEU A 128 -9.33 26.20 9.68
C LEU A 128 -9.55 27.05 10.94
N MET A 129 -8.61 27.96 11.23
CA MET A 129 -8.59 28.75 12.47
C MET A 129 -9.90 29.49 12.74
N ASP A 130 -10.50 30.06 11.71
CA ASP A 130 -11.66 30.96 11.75
C ASP A 130 -12.97 30.28 11.36
N VAL A 131 -12.98 28.94 11.21
CA VAL A 131 -14.15 28.21 10.69
C VAL A 131 -15.42 28.43 11.52
N MET A 132 -15.30 28.51 12.85
CA MET A 132 -16.44 28.79 13.74
C MET A 132 -16.89 30.26 13.70
N ALA A 133 -16.00 31.17 13.28
CA ALA A 133 -16.26 32.60 13.14
C ALA A 133 -16.80 32.98 11.75
N GLY A 134 -17.03 32.00 10.87
CA GLY A 134 -17.56 32.21 9.53
C GLY A 134 -16.55 32.02 8.40
N GLY A 135 -15.36 31.46 8.71
CA GLY A 135 -14.41 31.00 7.71
C GLY A 135 -14.87 29.73 6.99
N ALA A 136 -14.31 29.51 5.80
CA ALA A 136 -14.55 28.31 5.01
C ALA A 136 -13.80 27.10 5.59
N TYR A 137 -14.36 25.91 5.36
CA TYR A 137 -13.56 24.69 5.43
C TYR A 137 -12.61 24.60 4.24
N LEU A 138 -11.49 23.88 4.39
CA LEU A 138 -10.68 23.42 3.26
C LEU A 138 -11.05 21.97 2.95
N THR A 139 -11.83 21.73 1.89
CA THR A 139 -12.33 20.39 1.56
C THR A 139 -11.30 19.54 0.82
N GLY A 140 -11.46 18.22 0.87
CA GLY A 140 -10.65 17.29 0.08
C GLY A 140 -10.77 17.52 -1.42
N TYR A 141 -11.93 18.00 -1.92
CA TYR A 141 -12.08 18.42 -3.31
C TYR A 141 -11.23 19.66 -3.63
N GLN A 142 -11.37 20.73 -2.84
CA GLN A 142 -10.63 21.98 -3.05
C GLN A 142 -9.12 21.71 -3.05
N LEU A 143 -8.62 20.99 -2.05
CA LEU A 143 -7.21 20.60 -1.97
C LEU A 143 -6.78 19.73 -3.17
N GLY A 144 -7.65 18.81 -3.61
CA GLY A 144 -7.46 18.00 -4.81
C GLY A 144 -7.24 18.82 -6.07
N VAL A 145 -8.02 19.90 -6.28
CA VAL A 145 -7.86 20.79 -7.43
C VAL A 145 -6.49 21.46 -7.43
N PHE A 146 -6.07 22.04 -6.30
CA PHE A 146 -4.77 22.71 -6.20
C PHE A 146 -3.60 21.74 -6.43
N ILE A 147 -3.65 20.55 -5.82
CA ILE A 147 -2.57 19.55 -5.97
C ILE A 147 -2.56 18.97 -7.38
N LYS A 148 -3.72 18.66 -7.98
CA LYS A 148 -3.81 18.19 -9.37
C LYS A 148 -3.16 19.19 -10.32
N ARG A 149 -3.39 20.48 -10.11
CA ARG A 149 -2.77 21.56 -10.89
C ARG A 149 -1.24 21.57 -10.76
N MET A 150 -0.72 21.47 -9.54
CA MET A 150 0.72 21.37 -9.27
C MET A 150 1.35 20.17 -10.00
N VAL A 151 0.70 19.01 -9.96
CA VAL A 151 1.23 17.80 -10.58
C VAL A 151 1.12 17.87 -12.10
N GLN A 152 -0.08 18.09 -12.65
CA GLN A 152 -0.34 17.92 -14.08
C GLN A 152 0.16 19.08 -14.93
N GLN A 153 0.04 20.33 -14.45
CA GLN A 153 0.42 21.51 -15.24
C GLN A 153 1.88 21.90 -15.03
N LYS A 154 2.42 21.65 -13.83
CA LYS A 154 3.77 22.08 -13.45
C LYS A 154 4.75 20.92 -13.30
N CYS A 155 4.31 19.67 -13.47
CA CYS A 155 5.14 18.47 -13.31
C CYS A 155 5.87 18.43 -11.94
N LEU A 156 5.20 18.93 -10.89
CA LEU A 156 5.73 18.90 -9.52
C LEU A 156 5.46 17.55 -8.88
N ARG A 157 6.35 17.13 -7.98
CA ARG A 157 6.10 15.98 -7.12
C ARG A 157 5.58 16.43 -5.78
N VAL A 158 4.32 16.13 -5.47
CA VAL A 158 3.67 16.61 -4.24
C VAL A 158 3.62 15.50 -3.18
N THR A 159 3.87 15.86 -1.92
CA THR A 159 3.61 15.03 -0.75
C THR A 159 2.66 15.78 0.18
N LEU A 160 1.58 15.15 0.57
CA LEU A 160 0.59 15.68 1.51
C LEU A 160 0.55 14.81 2.76
N VAL A 161 0.80 15.39 3.93
CA VAL A 161 0.67 14.72 5.24
C VAL A 161 -0.43 15.38 6.04
N LEU A 162 -1.40 14.59 6.49
CA LEU A 162 -2.59 15.04 7.23
C LEU A 162 -2.63 14.41 8.62
N ASP A 163 -2.11 15.11 9.62
CA ASP A 163 -2.19 14.75 11.04
C ASP A 163 -3.49 15.28 11.66
N SER A 164 -4.61 14.76 11.15
CA SER A 164 -5.98 15.13 11.50
C SER A 164 -6.94 13.96 11.28
N CYS A 165 -8.14 14.00 11.86
CA CYS A 165 -9.19 12.99 11.62
C CYS A 165 -9.84 13.18 10.23
N PHE A 166 -9.05 13.13 9.17
CA PHE A 166 -9.46 13.44 7.81
C PHE A 166 -10.16 12.27 7.08
N SER A 167 -10.21 11.06 7.66
CA SER A 167 -10.69 9.83 7.00
C SER A 167 -12.12 9.38 7.38
N GLY A 168 -12.78 10.02 8.34
CA GLY A 168 -14.24 9.95 8.63
C GLY A 168 -14.83 8.64 9.22
N GLN A 169 -15.85 8.74 10.09
CA GLN A 169 -16.73 7.68 10.69
C GLN A 169 -16.37 6.96 12.02
N GLY A 170 -15.35 7.35 12.79
CA GLY A 170 -15.17 6.74 14.11
C GLY A 170 -16.32 7.00 15.12
N LEU A 171 -17.04 5.95 15.53
CA LEU A 171 -18.04 5.88 16.62
C LEU A 171 -17.51 6.55 17.92
N ARG A 172 -17.99 7.75 18.27
CA ARG A 172 -17.39 8.56 19.35
C ARG A 172 -18.39 9.20 20.31
N ASN A 173 -19.10 8.35 21.05
CA ASN A 173 -19.74 8.72 22.32
C ASN A 173 -18.73 8.85 23.50
N SER A 174 -17.45 9.16 23.24
CA SER A 174 -16.43 9.22 24.30
C SER A 174 -15.90 10.64 24.47
N ASN A 175 -15.86 11.09 25.73
CA ASN A 175 -15.29 12.38 26.14
C ASN A 175 -14.02 12.70 25.35
N SER A 176 -14.02 13.88 24.72
CA SER A 176 -12.96 14.33 23.81
C SER A 176 -11.57 14.39 24.45
N GLN A 177 -11.49 14.37 25.79
CA GLN A 177 -10.27 14.20 26.59
C GLN A 177 -10.44 13.04 27.56
N ILE A 178 -9.69 11.97 27.36
CA ILE A 178 -9.63 10.83 28.30
C ILE A 178 -8.15 10.44 28.41
N GLY A 179 -7.62 10.41 29.63
CA GLY A 179 -6.27 9.90 29.90
C GLY A 179 -5.12 10.73 29.31
N GLY A 180 -5.31 12.02 29.06
CA GLY A 180 -4.27 12.91 28.50
C GLY A 180 -4.17 12.90 26.97
N TYR A 181 -5.04 12.14 26.29
CA TYR A 181 -5.16 12.12 24.83
C TYR A 181 -6.33 12.99 24.37
N THR A 182 -6.05 13.86 23.40
CA THR A 182 -6.96 14.87 22.85
C THR A 182 -7.21 14.52 21.38
N ILE A 183 -8.45 14.12 21.06
CA ILE A 183 -8.89 13.85 19.69
C ILE A 183 -8.84 15.13 18.83
N ARG A 184 -8.34 14.99 17.59
CA ARG A 184 -8.26 16.05 16.56
C ARG A 184 -9.47 16.04 15.62
N SER A 185 -10.68 16.05 16.21
CA SER A 185 -11.97 16.21 15.53
C SER A 185 -12.87 17.22 16.25
N GLY A 186 -13.88 17.75 15.55
CA GLY A 186 -14.90 18.63 16.13
C GLY A 186 -15.85 17.90 17.09
N GLU A 187 -16.63 18.67 17.85
CA GLU A 187 -17.72 18.18 18.71
C GLU A 187 -18.96 17.87 17.86
N GLY A 188 -18.88 16.79 17.08
CA GLY A 188 -19.90 16.32 16.15
C GLY A 188 -19.33 15.34 15.13
N ASN A 189 -20.18 14.51 14.52
CA ASN A 189 -19.74 13.49 13.56
C ASN A 189 -19.55 14.07 12.15
N PHE A 190 -20.34 15.08 11.79
CA PHE A 190 -20.29 15.75 10.50
C PHE A 190 -20.78 17.21 10.61
N ASP A 191 -20.44 18.03 9.62
CA ASP A 191 -21.01 19.37 9.43
C ASP A 191 -21.70 19.46 8.06
N ASP A 192 -23.02 19.50 8.08
CA ASP A 192 -23.89 19.70 6.91
C ASP A 192 -24.18 21.18 6.63
N GLY A 193 -23.65 22.11 7.44
CA GLY A 193 -23.86 23.54 7.23
C GLY A 193 -23.02 24.06 6.07
N ILE A 194 -23.67 24.70 5.08
CA ILE A 194 -23.02 25.52 4.05
C ILE A 194 -23.22 27.00 4.39
N ILE A 195 -22.14 27.76 4.39
CA ILE A 195 -22.16 29.22 4.55
C ILE A 195 -21.55 29.90 3.32
N GLU A 196 -21.74 31.22 3.19
CA GLU A 196 -21.28 32.01 2.03
C GLU A 196 -19.79 31.83 1.73
N SER A 197 -18.93 31.74 2.77
CA SER A 197 -17.50 31.51 2.58
C SER A 197 -17.19 30.13 1.98
N ASP A 198 -17.99 29.10 2.25
CA ASP A 198 -17.81 27.78 1.63
C ASP A 198 -18.15 27.84 0.13
N VAL A 199 -19.22 28.55 -0.22
CA VAL A 199 -19.64 28.74 -1.63
C VAL A 199 -18.55 29.48 -2.40
N GLU A 200 -17.98 30.54 -1.83
CA GLU A 200 -16.89 31.28 -2.46
C GLU A 200 -15.61 30.42 -2.57
N ALA A 201 -15.27 29.66 -1.53
CA ALA A 201 -14.15 28.72 -1.57
C ALA A 201 -14.31 27.67 -2.67
N GLU A 202 -15.51 27.13 -2.83
CA GLU A 202 -15.84 26.15 -3.86
C GLU A 202 -15.76 26.73 -5.27
N LYS A 203 -16.25 27.97 -5.43
CA LYS A 203 -16.15 28.71 -6.69
C LYS A 203 -14.70 28.97 -7.08
N ILE A 204 -13.85 29.41 -6.14
CA ILE A 204 -12.41 29.59 -6.38
C ILE A 204 -11.78 28.28 -6.86
N ALA A 205 -12.12 27.14 -6.23
CA ALA A 205 -11.64 25.84 -6.67
C ALA A 205 -12.17 25.45 -8.07
N GLY A 206 -13.45 25.67 -8.36
CA GLY A 206 -14.03 25.43 -9.68
C GLY A 206 -13.36 26.25 -10.79
N ASP A 207 -13.13 27.54 -10.54
CA ASP A 207 -12.46 28.46 -11.48
C ASP A 207 -11.01 28.01 -11.76
N ILE A 208 -10.29 27.56 -10.74
CA ILE A 208 -8.93 27.00 -10.89
C ILE A 208 -8.93 25.64 -11.60
N GLY A 209 -9.93 24.82 -11.32
CA GLY A 209 -10.11 23.48 -11.90
C GLY A 209 -10.57 23.48 -13.35
N GLY A 210 -11.02 24.63 -13.88
CA GLY A 210 -11.58 24.74 -15.23
C GLY A 210 -13.03 24.26 -15.35
N ASN A 211 -13.72 24.04 -14.23
CA ASN A 211 -15.12 23.63 -14.15
C ASN A 211 -15.94 24.79 -13.56
N PRO A 212 -16.50 25.69 -14.38
CA PRO A 212 -17.29 26.80 -13.86
C PRO A 212 -18.50 26.25 -13.11
N VAL A 213 -18.63 26.63 -11.83
CA VAL A 213 -19.79 26.29 -10.99
C VAL A 213 -21.02 26.93 -11.63
N SER A 214 -21.80 26.16 -12.39
CA SER A 214 -23.03 26.65 -12.99
C SER A 214 -24.08 26.88 -11.88
N GLU A 215 -24.84 27.97 -11.96
CA GLU A 215 -25.93 28.35 -11.04
C GLU A 215 -27.13 27.37 -11.02
N PHE A 216 -27.02 26.18 -11.62
CA PHE A 216 -28.07 25.16 -11.63
C PHE A 216 -27.50 23.76 -11.33
N ARG A 217 -28.20 23.07 -10.41
CA ARG A 217 -28.18 21.63 -10.11
C ARG A 217 -27.40 20.79 -11.13
N SER A 218 -26.13 20.48 -10.83
CA SER A 218 -25.38 19.44 -11.52
C SER A 218 -25.30 18.24 -10.57
N THR A 219 -26.04 17.18 -10.91
CA THR A 219 -26.18 15.90 -10.19
C THR A 219 -24.94 15.01 -10.38
N THR A 220 -23.75 15.56 -10.17
CA THR A 220 -22.50 14.86 -10.49
C THR A 220 -21.73 14.59 -9.20
N LYS A 221 -21.43 13.32 -8.89
CA LYS A 221 -20.55 12.93 -7.78
C LYS A 221 -19.16 13.56 -8.00
N ILE A 222 -18.88 14.71 -7.37
CA ILE A 222 -17.56 15.35 -7.45
C ILE A 222 -16.58 14.54 -6.57
N ARG A 223 -16.02 13.45 -7.11
CA ARG A 223 -14.95 12.68 -6.47
C ARG A 223 -13.69 13.53 -6.34
N SER A 224 -13.03 13.48 -5.18
CA SER A 224 -11.75 14.17 -5.02
C SER A 224 -10.67 13.48 -5.86
N TRP A 225 -9.85 14.27 -6.58
CA TRP A 225 -8.66 13.75 -7.26
C TRP A 225 -7.64 13.13 -6.28
N LEU A 226 -7.72 13.45 -4.98
CA LEU A 226 -6.85 12.90 -3.94
C LEU A 226 -7.09 11.40 -3.67
N SER A 227 -8.17 10.83 -4.20
CA SER A 227 -8.52 9.42 -4.00
C SER A 227 -7.60 8.46 -4.76
N ASP A 228 -7.14 8.86 -5.96
CA ASP A 228 -6.16 8.11 -6.75
C ASP A 228 -5.19 9.04 -7.49
N PRO A 229 -4.26 9.70 -6.76
CA PRO A 229 -3.46 10.77 -7.33
C PRO A 229 -2.13 10.25 -7.90
N GLU A 230 -2.00 10.23 -9.22
CA GLU A 230 -0.70 10.07 -9.88
C GLU A 230 0.21 11.28 -9.59
N GLY A 231 1.53 11.08 -9.43
CA GLY A 231 2.48 12.18 -9.14
C GLY A 231 2.36 12.80 -7.74
N CYS A 232 1.55 12.22 -6.84
CA CYS A 232 1.38 12.67 -5.46
C CYS A 232 1.54 11.51 -4.47
N THR A 233 1.95 11.79 -3.24
CA THR A 233 1.82 10.85 -2.11
C THR A 233 0.98 11.50 -1.03
N ILE A 234 0.00 10.79 -0.51
CA ILE A 234 -0.80 11.27 0.62
C ILE A 234 -0.64 10.31 1.78
N LEU A 235 -0.31 10.84 2.96
CA LEU A 235 -0.23 10.11 4.22
C LEU A 235 -1.21 10.72 5.22
N THR A 236 -2.24 9.99 5.61
CA THR A 236 -3.22 10.43 6.63
C THR A 236 -3.01 9.69 7.94
N ALA A 237 -3.49 10.25 9.04
CA ALA A 237 -3.20 9.74 10.39
C ALA A 237 -3.80 8.37 10.70
N CYS A 238 -5.01 8.07 10.24
CA CYS A 238 -5.74 6.88 10.69
C CYS A 238 -6.79 6.40 9.68
N GLU A 239 -7.32 5.20 9.90
CA GLU A 239 -8.49 4.69 9.17
C GLU A 239 -9.78 5.45 9.53
N ALA A 240 -10.82 5.23 8.73
CA ALA A 240 -12.14 5.83 8.88
C ALA A 240 -12.72 5.68 10.30
N ASP A 241 -12.64 4.48 10.85
CA ASP A 241 -13.18 4.13 12.16
C ASP A 241 -12.25 4.50 13.34
N GLU A 242 -11.06 5.05 13.06
CA GLU A 242 -10.05 5.44 14.04
C GLU A 242 -10.01 6.96 14.28
N VAL A 243 -9.14 7.43 15.20
CA VAL A 243 -8.96 8.88 15.45
C VAL A 243 -7.51 9.28 15.49
N ALA A 244 -7.21 10.30 14.70
CA ALA A 244 -6.08 11.16 14.95
C ALA A 244 -6.25 11.92 16.28
N GLY A 245 -5.13 12.13 16.95
CA GLY A 245 -5.11 12.84 18.21
C GLY A 245 -3.71 13.24 18.60
N GLU A 246 -3.66 14.10 19.63
CA GLU A 246 -2.44 14.52 20.28
C GLU A 246 -2.39 14.00 21.71
N THR A 247 -1.17 13.74 22.17
CA THR A 247 -0.90 13.33 23.55
C THR A 247 0.45 13.86 23.99
N ARG A 248 0.75 13.74 25.28
CA ARG A 248 2.08 14.08 25.80
C ARG A 248 3.07 12.97 25.49
N ILE A 249 4.01 13.25 24.60
CA ILE A 249 5.14 12.39 24.26
C ILE A 249 6.42 13.18 24.55
N ASP A 250 7.35 12.58 25.29
CA ASP A 250 8.58 13.24 25.76
C ASP A 250 8.33 14.60 26.47
N GLY A 251 7.25 14.66 27.25
CA GLY A 251 6.88 15.84 28.03
C GLY A 251 6.25 17.00 27.24
N LYS A 252 6.05 16.87 25.93
CA LYS A 252 5.39 17.87 25.07
C LYS A 252 4.13 17.29 24.43
N PHE A 253 3.12 18.13 24.20
CA PHE A 253 1.99 17.74 23.34
C PHE A 253 2.45 17.63 21.89
N ARG A 254 2.10 16.53 21.24
CA ARG A 254 2.44 16.22 19.86
C ARG A 254 1.34 15.40 19.20
N GLY A 255 1.16 15.60 17.91
CA GLY A 255 0.39 14.70 17.05
C GLY A 255 1.09 13.34 16.97
N VAL A 256 0.31 12.27 17.13
CA VAL A 256 0.86 10.91 17.18
C VAL A 256 1.51 10.53 15.84
N LEU A 257 0.86 10.84 14.71
CA LEU A 257 1.40 10.59 13.37
C LEU A 257 2.72 11.35 13.19
N THR A 258 2.71 12.67 13.42
CA THR A 258 3.87 13.53 13.18
C THR A 258 5.06 13.16 14.04
N TYR A 259 4.84 12.82 15.31
CA TYR A 259 5.91 12.37 16.21
C TYR A 259 6.63 11.15 15.65
N TRP A 260 5.90 10.10 15.25
CA TRP A 260 6.53 8.87 14.78
C TRP A 260 7.17 9.02 13.39
N ILE A 261 6.63 9.87 12.51
CA ILE A 261 7.29 10.26 11.25
C ILE A 261 8.64 10.91 11.55
N LEU A 262 8.66 11.91 12.43
CA LEU A 262 9.91 12.58 12.80
C LEU A 262 10.88 11.65 13.51
N LYS A 263 10.39 10.68 14.29
CA LYS A 263 11.20 9.69 14.97
C LYS A 263 12.00 8.86 13.95
N ILE A 264 11.34 8.25 12.97
CA ILE A 264 12.05 7.49 11.92
C ILE A 264 12.96 8.39 11.06
N LEU A 265 12.56 9.63 10.77
CA LEU A 265 13.38 10.52 9.94
C LEU A 265 14.62 11.04 10.68
N SER A 266 14.51 11.30 11.98
CA SER A 266 15.62 11.77 12.83
C SER A 266 16.54 10.64 13.26
N GLU A 267 15.99 9.45 13.47
CA GLU A 267 16.76 8.25 13.75
C GLU A 267 17.53 7.80 12.52
N ASN A 268 17.06 8.08 11.29
CA ASN A 268 17.70 7.69 10.03
C ASN A 268 18.41 8.85 9.27
N PRO A 269 19.45 9.52 9.80
CA PRO A 269 20.19 10.59 9.12
C PRO A 269 21.09 10.10 7.97
N SER A 270 20.91 8.87 7.49
CA SER A 270 21.70 8.30 6.40
C SER A 270 21.53 9.08 5.10
N LYS A 271 22.46 8.93 4.16
CA LYS A 271 22.45 9.64 2.85
C LYS A 271 21.16 9.41 2.04
N ILE A 272 20.36 8.39 2.37
CA ILE A 272 19.11 8.03 1.70
C ILE A 272 18.01 7.92 2.75
N ARG A 273 16.94 8.72 2.61
CA ARG A 273 15.77 8.71 3.49
C ARG A 273 14.91 7.45 3.25
N PRO A 274 14.10 7.01 4.23
CA PRO A 274 13.15 5.90 4.03
C PRO A 274 12.11 6.21 2.94
N THR A 275 11.53 5.19 2.32
CA THR A 275 10.34 5.33 1.46
C THR A 275 9.12 5.74 2.28
N TYR A 276 8.09 6.30 1.64
CA TYR A 276 6.82 6.58 2.32
C TYR A 276 6.16 5.32 2.87
N LYS A 277 6.23 4.21 2.12
CA LYS A 277 5.80 2.88 2.59
C LYS A 277 6.46 2.52 3.92
N ARG A 278 7.80 2.64 4.01
CA ARG A 278 8.55 2.36 5.23
C ARG A 278 8.19 3.30 6.37
N VAL A 279 8.00 4.59 6.09
CA VAL A 279 7.56 5.56 7.11
C VAL A 279 6.22 5.12 7.69
N ARG A 280 5.24 4.78 6.85
CA ARG A 280 3.92 4.32 7.29
C ARG A 280 4.00 3.03 8.11
N ASP A 281 4.73 2.02 7.65
CA ASP A 281 4.87 0.73 8.35
C ASP A 281 5.51 0.91 9.74
N TYR A 282 6.56 1.73 9.83
CA TYR A 282 7.21 2.04 11.10
C TYR A 282 6.28 2.79 12.04
N VAL A 283 5.58 3.80 11.54
CA VAL A 283 4.64 4.60 12.32
C VAL A 283 3.53 3.69 12.86
N GLU A 284 2.88 2.92 11.99
CA GLU A 284 1.80 2.01 12.38
C GLU A 284 2.25 1.05 13.49
N ARG A 285 3.37 0.34 13.26
CA ARG A 285 3.91 -0.62 14.24
C ARG A 285 4.18 0.04 15.59
N ASN A 286 4.83 1.21 15.59
CA ASN A 286 5.19 1.88 16.84
C ASN A 286 3.97 2.44 17.58
N ILE A 287 2.96 2.93 16.85
CA ILE A 287 1.70 3.36 17.47
C ILE A 287 1.00 2.16 18.10
N HIS A 288 0.85 1.06 17.38
CA HIS A 288 0.17 -0.13 17.90
C HIS A 288 0.90 -0.72 19.13
N TYR A 289 2.24 -0.69 19.13
CA TYR A 289 3.03 -1.17 20.25
C TYR A 289 2.96 -0.25 21.48
N ASN A 290 3.09 1.06 21.29
CA ASN A 290 3.20 2.03 22.39
C ASN A 290 1.85 2.58 22.84
N MET A 291 0.81 2.49 22.01
CA MET A 291 -0.52 3.08 22.23
C MET A 291 -1.66 2.10 21.89
N PRO A 292 -1.67 0.87 22.47
CA PRO A 292 -2.61 -0.19 22.06
C PRO A 292 -4.09 0.12 22.37
N THR A 293 -4.37 1.05 23.27
CA THR A 293 -5.74 1.45 23.62
C THR A 293 -6.32 2.52 22.70
N ARG A 294 -5.47 3.16 21.87
CA ARG A 294 -5.84 4.15 20.85
C ARG A 294 -4.92 4.03 19.64
N PRO A 295 -4.99 2.91 18.92
CA PRO A 295 -4.21 2.76 17.71
C PRO A 295 -4.64 3.79 16.67
N GLN A 296 -3.67 4.17 15.84
CA GLN A 296 -3.88 4.85 14.57
C GLN A 296 -3.14 4.04 13.52
N SER A 297 -3.81 3.82 12.40
CA SER A 297 -3.37 3.04 11.26
C SER A 297 -3.25 4.00 10.07
N PRO A 298 -2.08 4.62 9.85
CA PRO A 298 -1.95 5.65 8.82
C PRO A 298 -2.20 5.09 7.43
N ILE A 299 -3.00 5.80 6.63
CA ILE A 299 -3.34 5.43 5.26
C ILE A 299 -2.34 6.10 4.31
N LEU A 300 -1.86 5.36 3.33
CA LEU A 300 -0.93 5.86 2.30
C LEU A 300 -1.54 5.73 0.91
N LEU A 301 -1.67 6.82 0.15
CA LEU A 301 -2.29 6.86 -1.19
C LEU A 301 -1.33 7.47 -2.23
N GLY A 302 -1.60 7.19 -3.51
CA GLY A 302 -0.81 7.65 -4.66
C GLY A 302 0.52 6.91 -4.82
N GLU A 303 1.58 7.64 -5.19
CA GLU A 303 2.92 7.09 -5.42
C GLU A 303 3.67 6.78 -4.11
N THR A 304 3.58 5.56 -3.63
CA THR A 304 4.05 5.20 -2.27
C THR A 304 5.50 4.72 -2.18
N ASP A 305 6.05 4.21 -3.28
CA ASP A 305 7.41 3.64 -3.36
C ASP A 305 8.50 4.70 -3.51
N CYS A 306 8.16 5.99 -3.39
CA CYS A 306 9.13 7.07 -3.44
C CYS A 306 9.84 7.24 -2.09
N VAL A 307 11.12 7.59 -2.14
CA VAL A 307 11.87 8.09 -0.97
C VAL A 307 11.17 9.33 -0.41
N PHE A 308 11.08 9.44 0.92
CA PHE A 308 10.50 10.60 1.60
C PHE A 308 11.20 11.89 1.15
N LEU A 309 10.46 12.88 0.65
CA LEU A 309 11.00 14.09 0.01
C LEU A 309 12.03 13.78 -1.09
N GLY A 310 11.79 12.73 -1.88
CA GLY A 310 12.66 12.30 -2.96
C GLY A 310 11.86 11.92 -4.20
N LYS A 311 12.52 11.93 -5.35
CA LYS A 311 11.96 11.46 -6.62
C LYS A 311 12.26 10.01 -6.93
N GLN A 312 13.26 9.45 -6.25
CA GLN A 312 13.69 8.08 -6.50
C GLN A 312 12.59 7.13 -6.04
N ARG A 313 11.98 6.43 -7.01
CA ARG A 313 11.17 5.26 -6.74
C ARG A 313 12.11 4.12 -6.37
N VAL A 314 11.83 3.49 -5.24
CA VAL A 314 12.54 2.32 -4.74
C VAL A 314 11.49 1.22 -4.63
N ILE A 315 11.56 0.25 -5.54
CA ILE A 315 10.69 -0.92 -5.49
C ILE A 315 11.18 -1.81 -4.36
N GLU A 316 10.44 -1.82 -3.25
CA GLU A 316 10.73 -2.68 -2.10
C GLU A 316 10.15 -4.08 -2.34
N LYS A 317 10.94 -5.13 -2.11
CA LYS A 317 10.40 -6.49 -2.06
C LYS A 317 9.32 -6.57 -0.96
N PRO A 318 8.26 -7.37 -1.15
CA PRO A 318 7.40 -7.76 -0.04
C PRO A 318 8.26 -8.31 1.11
N THR A 319 7.94 -7.90 2.34
CA THR A 319 8.66 -8.36 3.52
C THR A 319 7.72 -9.05 4.48
N SER A 320 8.28 -10.06 5.12
CA SER A 320 7.70 -10.80 6.22
C SER A 320 8.60 -10.64 7.45
N TYR A 321 8.22 -11.26 8.55
CA TYR A 321 8.86 -11.12 9.84
C TYR A 321 9.13 -12.47 10.50
N LEU A 322 10.27 -12.53 11.18
CA LEU A 322 10.60 -13.60 12.11
C LEU A 322 9.72 -13.47 13.36
N ARG A 323 8.90 -14.48 13.64
CA ARG A 323 7.96 -14.50 14.77
C ARG A 323 8.48 -15.25 15.99
N GLN A 324 9.20 -16.35 15.77
CA GLN A 324 9.76 -17.17 16.85
C GLN A 324 11.14 -17.67 16.45
N GLN A 325 12.01 -17.88 17.45
CA GLN A 325 13.35 -18.40 17.24
C GLN A 325 13.70 -19.43 18.32
N PHE A 326 14.11 -20.61 17.88
CA PHE A 326 14.63 -21.71 18.70
C PHE A 326 16.00 -22.13 18.17
N GLY A 327 17.05 -21.44 18.62
CA GLY A 327 18.40 -21.60 18.07
C GLY A 327 18.45 -21.11 16.62
N ASN A 328 18.75 -22.02 15.68
CA ASN A 328 18.76 -21.75 14.24
C ASN A 328 17.43 -22.06 13.54
N CYS A 329 16.47 -22.64 14.25
CA CYS A 329 15.13 -22.88 13.72
C CYS A 329 14.26 -21.64 14.00
N VAL A 330 13.62 -21.09 12.98
CA VAL A 330 12.79 -19.88 13.08
C VAL A 330 11.41 -20.12 12.48
N GLU A 331 10.41 -19.46 13.05
CA GLU A 331 9.07 -19.35 12.45
C GLU A 331 8.96 -18.00 11.74
N LEU A 332 8.58 -18.04 10.45
CA LEU A 332 8.29 -16.85 9.65
C LEU A 332 6.76 -16.68 9.53
N ASP A 333 6.27 -15.45 9.45
CA ASP A 333 4.85 -15.14 9.15
C ASP A 333 4.52 -15.12 7.65
N ILE A 334 5.10 -16.09 6.94
CA ILE A 334 4.79 -16.37 5.55
C ILE A 334 4.50 -17.86 5.42
N GLY A 335 3.43 -18.23 4.74
CA GLY A 335 3.04 -19.62 4.54
C GLY A 335 2.58 -19.94 3.12
N TRP A 336 2.07 -21.16 2.94
CA TRP A 336 1.69 -21.68 1.62
C TRP A 336 0.57 -20.89 0.95
N ALA A 337 -0.33 -20.27 1.72
CA ALA A 337 -1.40 -19.43 1.18
C ALA A 337 -0.85 -18.21 0.45
N GLN A 338 0.30 -17.69 0.89
CA GLN A 338 1.01 -16.57 0.30
C GLN A 338 2.07 -17.03 -0.73
N GLY A 339 2.02 -18.31 -1.14
CA GLY A 339 2.93 -18.87 -2.14
C GLY A 339 4.31 -19.29 -1.61
N ALA A 340 4.51 -19.38 -0.29
CA ALA A 340 5.74 -19.96 0.25
C ALA A 340 5.76 -21.48 0.07
N ALA A 341 6.93 -22.04 -0.23
CA ALA A 341 7.12 -23.48 -0.39
C ALA A 341 8.43 -23.96 0.26
N VAL A 342 8.51 -25.25 0.55
CA VAL A 342 9.74 -25.87 1.07
C VAL A 342 10.87 -25.70 0.06
N GLY A 343 12.02 -25.24 0.54
CA GLY A 343 13.19 -24.91 -0.28
C GLY A 343 13.27 -23.42 -0.67
N ALA A 344 12.24 -22.61 -0.40
CA ALA A 344 12.32 -21.17 -0.60
C ALA A 344 13.36 -20.56 0.36
N VAL A 345 14.06 -19.53 -0.11
CA VAL A 345 15.12 -18.86 0.66
C VAL A 345 14.74 -17.41 0.86
N TYR A 346 14.77 -16.99 2.12
CA TYR A 346 14.55 -15.60 2.52
C TYR A 346 15.83 -15.00 3.08
N GLY A 347 16.21 -13.81 2.61
CA GLY A 347 17.28 -13.03 3.24
C GLY A 347 16.77 -12.49 4.57
N VAL A 348 17.58 -12.60 5.63
CA VAL A 348 17.24 -12.08 6.96
C VAL A 348 18.01 -10.78 7.19
N TYR A 349 17.25 -9.73 7.49
CA TYR A 349 17.77 -8.38 7.68
C TYR A 349 17.53 -7.96 9.13
N THR A 350 18.57 -7.44 9.80
CA THR A 350 18.42 -6.89 11.15
C THR A 350 17.92 -5.46 11.09
N ASP A 351 17.23 -4.99 12.13
CA ASP A 351 16.61 -3.65 12.13
C ASP A 351 17.63 -2.47 12.10
N ASN A 352 18.96 -2.72 12.18
CA ASN A 352 19.99 -1.72 12.52
C ASN A 352 21.11 -1.45 11.49
N GLU A 353 21.20 -2.10 10.32
CA GLU A 353 22.45 -2.03 9.50
C GLU A 353 22.43 -1.06 8.30
N VAL A 354 23.08 0.12 8.45
CA VAL A 354 23.08 1.25 7.48
C VAL A 354 24.17 1.16 6.43
N ALA A 355 23.74 1.35 5.17
CA ALA A 355 24.42 2.00 4.04
C ALA A 355 25.65 1.34 3.38
N GLY A 356 25.50 1.15 2.06
CA GLY A 356 26.58 0.97 1.11
C GLY A 356 26.18 0.02 -0.01
N PHE A 357 26.57 0.35 -1.24
CA PHE A 357 26.53 -0.55 -2.39
C PHE A 357 27.50 -1.72 -2.15
N ASP A 358 27.11 -2.66 -1.28
CA ASP A 358 27.67 -4.00 -1.07
C ASP A 358 26.92 -4.60 0.14
N TYR A 359 25.75 -5.21 -0.10
CA TYR A 359 25.00 -5.91 0.93
C TYR A 359 25.81 -7.08 1.45
N LEU A 360 26.39 -6.93 2.65
CA LEU A 360 26.92 -8.04 3.40
C LEU A 360 25.74 -8.90 3.83
N ARG A 361 25.46 -9.92 3.02
CA ARG A 361 24.47 -10.94 3.34
C ARG A 361 24.88 -11.57 4.68
N TRP A 362 24.06 -11.42 5.72
CA TRP A 362 24.42 -11.97 7.04
C TRP A 362 23.86 -13.38 7.25
N CYS A 363 22.60 -13.60 6.89
CA CYS A 363 21.93 -14.88 7.10
C CYS A 363 20.77 -15.08 6.12
N GLU A 364 20.56 -16.32 5.73
CA GLU A 364 19.41 -16.79 4.96
C GLU A 364 18.54 -17.67 5.86
N ALA A 365 17.23 -17.55 5.72
CA ALA A 365 16.24 -18.46 6.28
C ALA A 365 15.74 -19.38 5.17
N HIS A 366 16.11 -20.66 5.26
CA HIS A 366 15.72 -21.69 4.29
C HIS A 366 14.47 -22.39 4.78
N ILE A 367 13.34 -22.26 4.07
CA ILE A 367 12.09 -22.92 4.48
C ILE A 367 12.28 -24.44 4.40
N THR A 368 12.11 -25.11 5.53
CA THR A 368 12.27 -26.57 5.64
C THR A 368 10.94 -27.29 5.82
N ARG A 369 9.93 -26.59 6.34
CA ARG A 369 8.62 -27.16 6.63
C ARG A 369 7.53 -26.09 6.54
N ILE A 370 6.41 -26.48 5.95
CA ILE A 370 5.15 -25.75 5.96
C ILE A 370 4.06 -26.73 6.37
N GLU A 371 3.20 -26.33 7.28
CA GLU A 371 2.08 -27.14 7.76
C GLU A 371 0.79 -26.70 7.07
N ASN A 372 0.00 -27.67 6.59
CA ASN A 372 -1.24 -27.36 5.86
C ASN A 372 -2.25 -26.58 6.73
N ASP A 373 -2.28 -26.82 8.04
CA ASP A 373 -3.14 -26.14 9.01
C ASP A 373 -2.63 -24.76 9.43
N LYS A 374 -1.47 -24.32 8.93
CA LYS A 374 -0.88 -22.99 9.17
C LYS A 374 -0.64 -22.23 7.87
N PRO A 375 -1.70 -21.73 7.21
CA PRO A 375 -1.62 -21.11 5.88
C PRO A 375 -0.67 -19.92 5.78
N PHE A 376 -0.44 -19.20 6.87
CA PHE A 376 0.33 -17.96 6.93
C PHE A 376 1.65 -18.08 7.69
N LYS A 377 2.14 -19.31 7.91
CA LYS A 377 3.38 -19.54 8.65
C LYS A 377 4.24 -20.63 8.04
N SER A 378 5.54 -20.52 8.24
CA SER A 378 6.53 -21.51 7.82
C SER A 378 7.65 -21.67 8.83
N THR A 379 8.29 -22.83 8.81
CA THR A 379 9.47 -23.13 9.62
C THR A 379 10.70 -23.11 8.73
N ALA A 380 11.68 -22.28 9.08
CA ALA A 380 12.92 -22.11 8.33
C ALA A 380 14.16 -22.37 9.20
N MET A 381 15.25 -22.79 8.55
CA MET A 381 16.55 -22.95 9.16
C MET A 381 17.46 -21.79 8.75
N LEU A 382 18.08 -21.15 9.74
CA LEU A 382 19.05 -20.08 9.55
C LEU A 382 20.40 -20.66 9.07
N ALA A 383 20.94 -20.08 8.00
CA ALA A 383 22.25 -20.40 7.44
C ALA A 383 23.06 -19.12 7.18
N PRO A 384 24.39 -19.09 7.41
CA PRO A 384 25.23 -17.93 7.09
C PRO A 384 25.20 -17.63 5.60
N ALA A 385 25.02 -16.37 5.23
CA ALA A 385 25.01 -15.98 3.82
C ALA A 385 26.44 -15.68 3.34
N GLY A 386 27.20 -16.73 3.03
CA GLY A 386 28.57 -16.64 2.51
C GLY A 386 29.68 -16.88 3.54
N GLN A 387 30.93 -16.93 3.06
CA GLN A 387 32.08 -17.50 3.81
C GLN A 387 32.64 -16.63 4.97
N ASN A 388 32.21 -15.37 5.12
CA ASN A 388 32.83 -14.41 6.07
C ASN A 388 31.85 -13.66 7.01
N ALA A 389 30.60 -14.11 7.16
CA ALA A 389 29.63 -13.44 8.02
C ALA A 389 29.91 -13.70 9.52
N LYS A 390 30.31 -12.65 10.27
CA LYS A 390 30.11 -12.64 11.73
C LYS A 390 28.60 -12.49 11.98
N SER A 391 27.99 -13.43 12.69
CA SER A 391 26.53 -13.45 12.91
C SER A 391 26.07 -12.23 13.72
N PRO A 392 25.24 -11.33 13.15
CA PRO A 392 24.51 -10.35 13.94
C PRO A 392 23.56 -11.07 14.91
N LYS A 393 23.10 -10.38 15.96
CA LYS A 393 22.00 -10.89 16.79
C LYS A 393 20.69 -10.79 16.00
N ILE A 394 20.35 -11.84 15.27
CA ILE A 394 19.01 -12.04 14.71
C ILE A 394 18.05 -12.26 15.89
N GLY A 395 16.91 -11.57 15.87
CA GLY A 395 15.90 -11.65 16.92
C GLY A 395 14.47 -11.60 16.38
N ILE A 396 13.51 -11.88 17.26
CA ILE A 396 12.08 -11.77 16.95
C ILE A 396 11.78 -10.35 16.44
N GLY A 397 11.02 -10.27 15.36
CA GLY A 397 10.70 -9.01 14.67
C GLY A 397 11.66 -8.64 13.55
N SER A 398 12.76 -9.39 13.36
CA SER A 398 13.66 -9.21 12.20
C SER A 398 12.90 -9.40 10.89
N ARG A 399 13.27 -8.63 9.87
CA ARG A 399 12.63 -8.67 8.55
C ARG A 399 13.21 -9.79 7.70
N VAL A 400 12.36 -10.36 6.87
CA VAL A 400 12.74 -11.35 5.87
C VAL A 400 12.15 -10.99 4.51
N ALA A 401 12.93 -11.16 3.43
CA ALA A 401 12.49 -10.91 2.07
C ALA A 401 12.88 -12.08 1.15
N LEU A 402 12.02 -12.41 0.20
CA LEU A 402 12.21 -13.54 -0.69
C LEU A 402 13.41 -13.33 -1.63
N GLU A 403 14.37 -14.24 -1.56
CA GLU A 403 15.56 -14.25 -2.43
C GLU A 403 15.46 -15.31 -3.50
N LYS A 404 14.98 -16.51 -3.13
CA LYS A 404 14.83 -17.62 -4.06
C LYS A 404 13.47 -18.26 -3.90
N TRP A 405 12.74 -18.29 -5.01
CA TRP A 405 11.45 -18.97 -5.09
C TRP A 405 11.62 -20.48 -4.96
N ALA A 406 10.59 -21.11 -4.43
CA ALA A 406 10.38 -22.54 -4.54
C ALA A 406 8.94 -22.76 -5.01
N VAL A 407 8.71 -23.92 -5.61
CA VAL A 407 7.37 -24.42 -5.89
C VAL A 407 7.06 -25.60 -4.97
N PRO A 408 5.78 -25.93 -4.71
CA PRO A 408 5.42 -27.13 -3.97
C PRO A 408 6.08 -28.38 -4.57
N LEU A 409 6.33 -29.39 -3.73
CA LEU A 409 6.95 -30.64 -4.17
C LEU A 409 6.11 -31.34 -5.25
N ASN A 410 6.78 -32.11 -6.11
CA ASN A 410 6.20 -32.85 -7.24
C ASN A 410 5.86 -32.00 -8.48
N ASN A 411 6.69 -31.00 -8.81
CA ASN A 411 6.69 -30.39 -10.14
C ASN A 411 7.73 -31.06 -11.04
N TRP A 412 7.32 -31.44 -12.24
CA TRP A 412 8.12 -32.27 -13.15
C TRP A 412 8.22 -31.58 -14.49
N LEU A 413 9.45 -31.51 -15.00
CA LEU A 413 9.71 -31.06 -16.37
C LEU A 413 10.17 -32.25 -17.22
N ASP A 414 9.37 -32.60 -18.22
CA ASP A 414 9.76 -33.57 -19.25
C ASP A 414 10.53 -32.88 -20.39
N ILE A 415 11.80 -33.26 -20.56
CA ILE A 415 12.67 -32.78 -21.63
C ILE A 415 12.98 -33.86 -22.67
N THR A 416 12.23 -34.97 -22.67
CA THR A 416 12.45 -36.11 -23.58
C THR A 416 12.37 -35.69 -25.05
N SER A 417 11.47 -34.76 -25.39
CA SER A 417 11.31 -34.18 -26.74
C SER A 417 12.54 -33.43 -27.24
N LEU A 418 13.41 -32.94 -26.35
CA LEU A 418 14.64 -32.25 -26.74
C LEU A 418 15.74 -33.24 -27.14
N ARG A 419 15.67 -34.49 -26.65
CA ARG A 419 16.71 -35.49 -26.85
C ARG A 419 16.86 -35.85 -28.33
N GLY A 420 18.07 -35.70 -28.85
CA GLY A 420 18.37 -35.93 -30.28
C GLY A 420 17.98 -34.78 -31.20
N ASN A 421 17.23 -33.79 -30.71
CA ASN A 421 16.89 -32.56 -31.43
C ASN A 421 17.79 -31.37 -31.04
N ILE A 422 18.42 -31.41 -29.87
CA ILE A 422 19.44 -30.45 -29.43
C ILE A 422 20.76 -31.15 -29.06
N SER A 423 21.85 -30.38 -28.91
CA SER A 423 23.14 -30.91 -28.48
C SER A 423 23.11 -31.44 -27.03
N GLU A 424 23.92 -32.45 -26.71
CA GLU A 424 24.07 -32.97 -25.34
C GLU A 424 24.55 -31.88 -24.35
N HIS A 425 25.32 -30.91 -24.83
CA HIS A 425 25.72 -29.75 -24.02
C HIS A 425 24.51 -28.90 -23.64
N HIS A 426 23.62 -28.62 -24.60
CA HIS A 426 22.40 -27.85 -24.33
C HIS A 426 21.42 -28.60 -23.42
N LEU A 427 21.28 -29.91 -23.63
CA LEU A 427 20.45 -30.77 -22.78
C LEU A 427 20.91 -30.71 -21.31
N ARG A 428 22.21 -30.89 -21.07
CA ARG A 428 22.79 -30.78 -19.71
C ARG A 428 22.65 -29.40 -19.10
N ALA A 429 22.71 -28.34 -19.91
CA ALA A 429 22.55 -26.97 -19.44
C ALA A 429 21.14 -26.76 -18.86
N VAL A 430 20.08 -27.12 -19.58
CA VAL A 430 18.71 -26.97 -19.07
C VAL A 430 18.44 -27.91 -17.88
N GLU A 431 18.96 -29.15 -17.90
CA GLU A 431 18.87 -30.07 -16.76
C GLU A 431 19.48 -29.46 -15.49
N THR A 432 20.67 -28.87 -15.61
CA THR A 432 21.40 -28.29 -14.48
C THR A 432 20.65 -27.09 -13.90
N GLU A 433 20.17 -26.19 -14.76
CA GLU A 433 19.47 -24.99 -14.31
C GLU A 433 18.11 -25.32 -13.67
N VAL A 434 17.37 -26.30 -14.21
CA VAL A 434 16.08 -26.71 -13.64
C VAL A 434 16.27 -27.50 -12.33
N ALA A 435 17.30 -28.33 -12.22
CA ALA A 435 17.64 -29.01 -10.97
C ALA A 435 18.03 -28.03 -9.84
N ASN A 436 18.42 -26.79 -10.18
CA ASN A 436 18.67 -25.74 -9.21
C ASN A 436 17.38 -25.07 -8.69
N ILE A 437 16.21 -25.35 -9.27
CA ILE A 437 14.92 -24.78 -8.83
C ILE A 437 14.35 -25.67 -7.71
N PRO A 438 14.20 -25.18 -6.47
CA PRO A 438 13.63 -25.96 -5.39
C PRO A 438 12.18 -26.37 -5.69
N GLY A 439 11.89 -27.66 -5.58
CA GLY A 439 10.57 -28.24 -5.87
C GLY A 439 10.40 -28.81 -7.28
N PHE A 440 11.41 -28.65 -8.16
CA PHE A 440 11.42 -29.23 -9.51
C PHE A 440 12.37 -30.42 -9.64
N ASP A 441 11.93 -31.42 -10.43
CA ASP A 441 12.78 -32.50 -10.93
C ASP A 441 12.71 -32.56 -12.48
N CYS A 442 13.87 -32.69 -13.14
CA CYS A 442 13.95 -33.08 -14.56
C CYS A 442 13.92 -34.60 -14.70
N ARG A 443 13.08 -35.14 -15.60
CA ARG A 443 13.07 -36.59 -15.89
C ARG A 443 13.00 -36.93 -17.38
N PHE A 444 13.48 -38.14 -17.70
CA PHE A 444 13.48 -38.74 -19.03
C PHE A 444 12.54 -39.95 -19.06
N ARG A 445 11.40 -39.85 -19.77
CA ARG A 445 10.43 -40.90 -20.16
C ARG A 445 9.44 -41.54 -19.15
N SER A 446 8.15 -41.35 -19.49
CA SER A 446 6.97 -42.25 -19.68
C SER A 446 6.44 -43.29 -18.66
N GLU A 447 6.79 -43.29 -17.37
CA GLU A 447 6.07 -44.17 -16.39
C GLU A 447 4.94 -43.47 -15.63
N LEU A 448 4.72 -42.18 -15.87
CA LEU A 448 3.68 -41.39 -15.23
C LEU A 448 2.67 -40.87 -16.27
N ALA A 449 1.98 -41.80 -16.95
CA ALA A 449 0.77 -41.45 -17.67
C ALA A 449 -0.22 -40.80 -16.69
N GLY A 450 -0.36 -39.47 -16.76
CA GLY A 450 -1.29 -38.69 -15.93
C GLY A 450 -0.68 -37.74 -14.89
N VAL A 451 0.66 -37.51 -14.85
CA VAL A 451 1.29 -36.64 -13.81
C VAL A 451 2.25 -35.56 -14.36
N THR A 452 2.59 -35.55 -15.66
CA THR A 452 3.43 -34.48 -16.23
C THR A 452 2.63 -33.20 -16.45
N VAL A 453 3.00 -32.13 -15.73
CA VAL A 453 2.40 -30.80 -15.88
C VAL A 453 3.10 -30.03 -17.00
N PHE A 454 4.45 -30.03 -17.07
CA PHE A 454 5.22 -29.24 -18.04
C PHE A 454 6.19 -30.07 -18.90
N SER A 455 6.41 -29.63 -20.15
CA SER A 455 7.47 -30.14 -21.02
C SER A 455 8.04 -29.03 -21.91
N PHE A 456 9.24 -29.25 -22.45
CA PHE A 456 9.83 -28.34 -23.46
C PHE A 456 9.81 -28.94 -24.86
N GLY A 457 9.33 -28.17 -25.83
CA GLY A 457 9.35 -28.47 -27.25
C GLY A 457 10.26 -27.53 -28.02
N LEU A 458 10.35 -27.74 -29.34
CA LEU A 458 10.99 -26.83 -30.26
C LEU A 458 9.97 -26.36 -31.30
N ASP A 459 9.89 -25.05 -31.53
CA ASP A 459 9.07 -24.48 -32.59
C ASP A 459 9.67 -24.75 -33.98
N GLY A 460 8.97 -24.33 -35.04
CA GLY A 460 9.43 -24.49 -36.43
C GLY A 460 10.75 -23.78 -36.76
N ASN A 461 11.23 -22.89 -35.89
CA ASN A 461 12.50 -22.18 -36.01
C ASN A 461 13.57 -22.73 -35.05
N GLY A 462 13.31 -23.83 -34.34
CA GLY A 462 14.24 -24.42 -33.38
C GLY A 462 14.38 -23.66 -32.06
N ARG A 463 13.44 -22.77 -31.73
CA ARG A 463 13.37 -22.10 -30.43
C ARG A 463 12.62 -22.95 -29.42
N LEU A 464 13.04 -22.88 -28.16
CA LEU A 464 12.40 -23.58 -27.06
C LEU A 464 11.01 -22.99 -26.78
N GLU A 465 10.01 -23.85 -26.69
CA GLU A 465 8.65 -23.49 -26.29
C GLU A 465 8.20 -24.33 -25.09
N LEU A 466 7.49 -23.71 -24.14
CA LEU A 466 6.94 -24.41 -22.98
C LEU A 466 5.57 -25.00 -23.32
N LEU A 467 5.36 -26.26 -22.96
CA LEU A 467 4.10 -26.95 -23.11
C LEU A 467 3.54 -27.33 -21.72
N GLU A 468 2.22 -27.25 -21.59
CA GLU A 468 1.46 -27.71 -20.43
C GLU A 468 0.41 -28.72 -20.92
N GLY A 469 0.41 -29.93 -20.37
CA GLY A 469 -0.48 -31.01 -20.84
C GLY A 469 -0.34 -31.35 -22.33
N GLY A 470 0.85 -31.12 -22.90
CA GLY A 470 1.16 -31.35 -24.33
C GLY A 470 0.69 -30.26 -25.29
N LYS A 471 0.20 -29.12 -24.79
CA LYS A 471 -0.16 -27.95 -25.60
C LYS A 471 0.80 -26.80 -25.30
N VAL A 472 1.16 -26.03 -26.33
CA VAL A 472 1.97 -24.81 -26.15
C VAL A 472 1.21 -23.83 -25.27
N VAL A 473 1.88 -23.30 -24.26
CA VAL A 473 1.32 -22.28 -23.38
C VAL A 473 1.35 -20.93 -24.13
N PRO A 474 0.19 -20.30 -24.38
CA PRO A 474 0.16 -19.02 -25.10
C PRO A 474 0.83 -17.92 -24.28
N ARG A 475 1.38 -16.89 -24.96
CA ARG A 475 2.02 -15.71 -24.37
C ARG A 475 3.22 -16.01 -23.47
N VAL A 476 3.83 -17.18 -23.67
CA VAL A 476 5.14 -17.51 -23.09
C VAL A 476 6.22 -17.22 -24.12
N PRO A 477 7.28 -16.45 -23.78
CA PRO A 477 8.35 -16.15 -24.71
C PRO A 477 9.06 -17.42 -25.20
N LYS A 478 9.24 -17.53 -26.53
CA LYS A 478 10.01 -18.60 -27.16
C LYS A 478 11.50 -18.26 -27.07
N ILE A 479 12.32 -19.18 -26.55
CA ILE A 479 13.72 -18.90 -26.22
C ILE A 479 14.64 -19.48 -27.30
N SER A 480 15.49 -18.64 -27.90
CA SER A 480 16.53 -19.14 -28.81
C SER A 480 17.63 -19.85 -28.03
N LEU A 481 18.10 -21.00 -28.53
CA LEU A 481 19.26 -21.69 -27.97
C LEU A 481 20.58 -20.94 -28.19
N GLU A 482 20.56 -19.92 -29.05
CA GLU A 482 21.69 -19.02 -29.32
C GLU A 482 21.74 -17.83 -28.38
N ASP A 483 20.68 -17.60 -27.58
CA ASP A 483 20.64 -16.51 -26.62
C ASP A 483 21.66 -16.70 -25.49
N ASP A 484 22.31 -15.61 -25.09
CA ASP A 484 23.11 -15.58 -23.87
C ASP A 484 22.27 -16.00 -22.65
N GLY A 485 22.72 -17.02 -21.94
CA GLY A 485 22.05 -17.53 -20.74
C GLY A 485 20.69 -18.19 -21.00
N TRP A 486 20.41 -18.68 -22.22
CA TRP A 486 19.12 -19.28 -22.59
C TRP A 486 18.62 -20.36 -21.61
N ALA A 487 19.52 -21.20 -21.05
CA ALA A 487 19.13 -22.25 -20.11
C ALA A 487 18.59 -21.69 -18.79
N VAL A 488 19.17 -20.57 -18.32
CA VAL A 488 18.69 -19.82 -17.16
C VAL A 488 17.33 -19.19 -17.48
N LYS A 489 17.17 -18.63 -18.69
CA LYS A 489 15.86 -18.13 -19.16
C LYS A 489 14.80 -19.22 -19.15
N ALA A 490 15.12 -20.41 -19.63
CA ALA A 490 14.20 -21.55 -19.69
C ALA A 490 13.79 -22.03 -18.28
N ALA A 491 14.77 -22.19 -17.39
CA ALA A 491 14.54 -22.56 -15.99
C ALA A 491 13.65 -21.52 -15.26
N TYR A 492 13.89 -20.23 -15.50
CA TYR A 492 13.03 -19.18 -14.96
C TYR A 492 11.60 -19.26 -15.51
N VAL A 493 11.42 -19.37 -16.83
CA VAL A 493 10.09 -19.43 -17.45
C VAL A 493 9.27 -20.57 -16.87
N VAL A 494 9.81 -21.79 -16.78
CA VAL A 494 9.07 -22.92 -16.19
C VAL A 494 8.80 -22.70 -14.70
N SER A 495 9.76 -22.16 -13.94
CA SER A 495 9.57 -21.83 -12.52
C SER A 495 8.47 -20.79 -12.32
N HIS A 496 8.44 -19.77 -13.17
CA HIS A 496 7.50 -18.66 -13.13
C HIS A 496 6.07 -19.15 -13.41
N ILE A 497 5.90 -19.89 -14.49
CA ILE A 497 4.60 -20.47 -14.87
C ILE A 497 4.11 -21.42 -13.78
N ALA A 498 4.97 -22.29 -13.25
CA ALA A 498 4.57 -23.18 -12.16
C ALA A 498 4.16 -22.42 -10.90
N ARG A 499 4.89 -21.36 -10.52
CA ARG A 499 4.50 -20.50 -9.38
C ARG A 499 3.15 -19.83 -9.63
N TYR A 500 2.95 -19.25 -10.83
CA TYR A 500 1.67 -18.66 -11.21
C TYR A 500 0.52 -19.67 -11.12
N ARG A 501 0.70 -20.88 -11.66
CA ARG A 501 -0.30 -21.97 -11.61
C ARG A 501 -0.62 -22.39 -10.19
N VAL A 502 0.39 -22.50 -9.32
CA VAL A 502 0.20 -22.80 -7.89
C VAL A 502 -0.67 -21.73 -7.25
N LEU A 503 -0.34 -20.45 -7.43
CA LEU A 503 -1.13 -19.34 -6.88
C LEU A 503 -2.56 -19.32 -7.42
N GLN A 504 -2.74 -19.54 -8.72
CA GLN A 504 -4.04 -19.62 -9.36
C GLN A 504 -4.88 -20.78 -8.82
N SER A 505 -4.25 -21.91 -8.53
CA SER A 505 -4.89 -23.16 -8.06
C SER A 505 -5.35 -23.13 -6.60
N ILE A 506 -4.95 -22.14 -5.81
CA ILE A 506 -5.37 -21.98 -4.42
C ILE A 506 -6.91 -21.92 -4.37
N GLN A 507 -7.54 -22.84 -3.63
CA GLN A 507 -8.99 -22.95 -3.48
C GLN A 507 -9.44 -22.90 -2.02
N ASN A 508 -10.67 -22.44 -1.74
CA ASN A 508 -11.25 -22.30 -0.39
C ASN A 508 -11.19 -23.54 0.53
N ASN A 509 -11.15 -24.74 -0.03
CA ASN A 509 -11.00 -26.00 0.71
C ASN A 509 -9.57 -26.21 1.26
N ASP A 510 -8.54 -25.74 0.56
CA ASP A 510 -7.16 -25.84 1.02
C ASP A 510 -6.90 -24.93 2.23
N LEU A 511 -7.65 -23.83 2.33
CA LEU A 511 -7.36 -22.67 3.18
C LEU A 511 -7.76 -22.80 4.65
N GLY A 512 -8.35 -23.92 5.08
CA GLY A 512 -8.82 -24.10 6.46
C GLY A 512 -9.91 -23.10 6.90
N THR A 513 -10.70 -22.62 5.92
CA THR A 513 -11.64 -21.49 6.02
C THR A 513 -12.77 -21.77 7.02
N GLN A 514 -13.10 -20.75 7.81
CA GLN A 514 -14.36 -20.71 8.56
C GLN A 514 -15.25 -19.54 8.12
N LEU A 515 -14.75 -18.66 7.24
CA LEU A 515 -15.55 -17.60 6.65
C LEU A 515 -16.45 -18.17 5.55
N ARG A 516 -17.68 -17.70 5.52
CA ARG A 516 -18.69 -18.06 4.54
C ARG A 516 -18.63 -17.05 3.41
N ALA A 517 -18.44 -17.51 2.17
CA ALA A 517 -18.41 -16.63 1.01
C ALA A 517 -19.75 -15.90 0.83
N GLU A 518 -20.84 -16.50 1.31
CA GLU A 518 -22.20 -15.94 1.26
C GLU A 518 -22.39 -14.68 2.13
N TRP A 519 -21.41 -14.33 2.97
CA TRP A 519 -21.44 -13.08 3.76
C TRP A 519 -20.94 -11.87 3.00
N PHE A 520 -20.48 -12.03 1.76
CA PHE A 520 -19.83 -10.98 1.01
C PHE A 520 -20.42 -10.92 -0.40
N SER A 521 -20.68 -9.71 -0.87
CA SER A 521 -20.87 -9.45 -2.29
C SER A 521 -19.58 -8.88 -2.86
N PHE A 522 -19.15 -9.43 -3.99
CA PHE A 522 -18.15 -8.83 -4.85
C PHE A 522 -18.86 -8.67 -6.18
N GLU A 523 -18.84 -7.49 -6.79
CA GLU A 523 -19.56 -7.12 -8.01
C GLU A 523 -18.68 -6.31 -8.98
N ALA A 524 -18.99 -6.36 -10.27
CA ALA A 524 -18.29 -5.58 -11.30
C ALA A 524 -19.24 -5.09 -12.40
N HIS A 525 -18.99 -3.88 -12.86
CA HIS A 525 -19.86 -3.11 -13.74
C HIS A 525 -19.06 -2.46 -14.86
N VAL A 526 -19.53 -2.54 -16.12
CA VAL A 526 -18.89 -1.87 -17.26
C VAL A 526 -19.26 -0.39 -17.27
N LEU A 527 -18.27 0.50 -17.31
CA LEU A 527 -18.49 1.95 -17.45
C LEU A 527 -18.48 2.35 -18.93
N ASP A 528 -19.64 2.75 -19.46
CA ASP A 528 -19.77 3.32 -20.80
C ASP A 528 -19.34 4.79 -20.78
N ASN A 529 -18.16 5.07 -21.34
CA ASN A 529 -17.52 6.39 -21.46
C ASN A 529 -17.14 7.08 -20.13
N TYR A 530 -15.99 7.76 -20.16
CA TYR A 530 -15.36 8.42 -19.01
C TYR A 530 -16.08 9.72 -18.55
N TYR A 531 -17.33 9.92 -18.99
CA TYR A 531 -18.18 11.05 -18.64
C TYR A 531 -19.56 10.54 -18.25
N ASP A 532 -19.93 10.85 -17.01
CA ASP A 532 -21.21 10.64 -16.34
C ASP A 532 -22.44 10.73 -17.25
N ASP A 533 -22.99 9.57 -17.63
CA ASP A 533 -24.41 9.48 -17.97
C ASP A 533 -25.01 8.32 -17.15
N GLU A 534 -25.87 8.67 -16.19
CA GLU A 534 -26.59 7.76 -15.27
C GLU A 534 -27.60 6.83 -15.96
N ASP A 535 -27.69 6.86 -17.30
CA ASP A 535 -28.60 6.03 -18.10
C ASP A 535 -27.88 4.92 -18.90
N CYS A 536 -26.59 4.70 -18.65
CA CYS A 536 -25.87 3.57 -19.25
C CYS A 536 -26.37 2.26 -18.64
N ALA A 537 -26.81 1.34 -19.48
CA ALA A 537 -27.34 0.05 -19.08
C ALA A 537 -26.28 -0.75 -18.31
N ASP A 538 -26.30 -0.63 -16.99
CA ASP A 538 -25.35 -1.23 -16.06
C ASP A 538 -25.40 -2.76 -16.20
N HIS A 539 -24.53 -3.32 -17.04
CA HIS A 539 -24.42 -4.77 -17.20
C HIS A 539 -23.58 -5.29 -16.04
N THR A 540 -24.24 -5.65 -14.94
CA THR A 540 -23.61 -6.36 -13.83
C THR A 540 -23.03 -7.68 -14.33
N LEU A 541 -21.75 -7.89 -14.07
CA LEU A 541 -21.04 -9.11 -14.42
C LEU A 541 -21.40 -10.23 -13.40
N ASP A 542 -21.61 -11.45 -13.89
CA ASP A 542 -22.00 -12.61 -13.07
C ASP A 542 -20.77 -13.33 -12.50
N PHE A 543 -20.70 -13.43 -11.17
CA PHE A 543 -19.63 -14.10 -10.42
C PHE A 543 -19.48 -15.58 -10.71
N ASN A 544 -20.56 -16.25 -11.08
CA ASN A 544 -20.55 -17.68 -11.34
C ASN A 544 -20.16 -18.01 -12.78
N ASN A 545 -20.06 -17.00 -13.65
CA ASN A 545 -19.84 -17.16 -15.08
C ASN A 545 -18.58 -16.43 -15.57
N VAL A 546 -18.18 -16.75 -16.79
CA VAL A 546 -17.12 -16.02 -17.49
C VAL A 546 -17.77 -14.82 -18.17
N ASN A 547 -17.32 -13.62 -17.82
CA ASN A 547 -17.91 -12.37 -18.28
C ASN A 547 -17.13 -11.82 -19.47
N THR A 548 -17.81 -11.50 -20.57
CA THR A 548 -17.13 -10.97 -21.77
C THR A 548 -17.17 -9.44 -21.77
N VAL A 549 -16.00 -8.83 -21.92
CA VAL A 549 -15.79 -7.38 -22.02
C VAL A 549 -14.86 -7.09 -23.20
N SER A 550 -14.82 -5.84 -23.68
CA SER A 550 -13.96 -5.43 -24.79
C SER A 550 -12.63 -4.87 -24.28
N GLU A 551 -11.58 -4.99 -25.08
CA GLU A 551 -10.32 -4.29 -24.82
C GLU A 551 -10.55 -2.78 -24.70
N GLY A 552 -10.02 -2.18 -23.63
CA GLY A 552 -10.15 -0.76 -23.33
C GLY A 552 -11.31 -0.41 -22.41
N ASP A 553 -12.27 -1.32 -22.17
CA ASP A 553 -13.37 -1.12 -21.23
C ASP A 553 -12.84 -0.84 -19.83
N VAL A 554 -13.53 0.04 -19.09
CA VAL A 554 -13.22 0.30 -17.68
C VAL A 554 -14.30 -0.35 -16.83
N LEU A 555 -13.89 -1.22 -15.93
CA LEU A 555 -14.77 -1.91 -15.00
C LEU A 555 -14.70 -1.25 -13.63
N ARG A 556 -15.86 -0.97 -13.03
CA ARG A 556 -16.00 -0.57 -11.63
C ARG A 556 -16.29 -1.82 -10.80
N PHE A 557 -15.41 -2.13 -9.86
CA PHE A 557 -15.57 -3.21 -8.90
C PHE A 557 -16.11 -2.67 -7.59
N THR A 558 -17.05 -3.40 -7.00
CA THR A 558 -17.65 -3.12 -5.68
C THR A 558 -17.50 -4.36 -4.79
N PHE A 559 -17.18 -4.16 -3.52
CA PHE A 559 -17.13 -5.22 -2.53
C PHE A 559 -17.81 -4.78 -1.24
N GLU A 560 -18.76 -5.57 -0.78
CA GLU A 560 -19.63 -5.23 0.34
C GLU A 560 -19.81 -6.41 1.30
N MET A 561 -20.07 -6.11 2.56
CA MET A 561 -20.47 -7.09 3.56
C MET A 561 -21.99 -7.17 3.62
N ASP A 562 -22.55 -8.36 3.45
CA ASP A 562 -23.99 -8.59 3.53
C ASP A 562 -24.51 -8.29 4.96
N ASP A 563 -25.75 -7.85 5.07
CA ASP A 563 -26.43 -7.57 6.35
C ASP A 563 -26.46 -8.79 7.28
N SER A 564 -26.43 -10.00 6.72
CA SER A 564 -26.40 -11.26 7.46
C SER A 564 -25.01 -11.62 8.01
N CYS A 565 -23.95 -10.89 7.63
CA CYS A 565 -22.60 -11.12 8.13
C CYS A 565 -22.53 -10.78 9.63
N PRO A 566 -22.10 -11.72 10.50
CA PRO A 566 -22.03 -11.48 11.94
C PRO A 566 -20.75 -10.73 12.37
N LEU A 567 -19.91 -10.30 11.42
CA LEU A 567 -18.63 -9.65 11.70
C LEU A 567 -18.79 -8.13 11.58
N ASP A 568 -18.17 -7.39 12.48
CA ASP A 568 -18.15 -5.93 12.42
C ASP A 568 -17.35 -5.43 11.20
N PHE A 569 -16.28 -6.15 10.85
CA PHE A 569 -15.42 -5.82 9.71
C PHE A 569 -14.57 -7.02 9.23
N VAL A 570 -14.02 -6.88 8.03
CA VAL A 570 -12.98 -7.76 7.45
C VAL A 570 -11.86 -6.95 6.81
N TYR A 571 -10.71 -7.57 6.57
CA TYR A 571 -9.61 -7.03 5.76
C TYR A 571 -9.61 -7.68 4.39
N VAL A 572 -9.57 -6.87 3.34
CA VAL A 572 -9.60 -7.34 1.95
C VAL A 572 -8.41 -6.85 1.12
N SER A 573 -8.03 -7.64 0.12
CA SER A 573 -7.02 -7.29 -0.88
C SER A 573 -7.39 -7.91 -2.23
N PHE A 574 -7.29 -7.12 -3.28
CA PHE A 574 -7.71 -7.46 -4.64
C PHE A 574 -6.49 -7.59 -5.54
N PHE A 575 -6.38 -8.71 -6.24
CA PHE A 575 -5.29 -9.01 -7.15
C PHE A 575 -5.84 -9.44 -8.49
N THR A 576 -5.17 -9.03 -9.56
CA THR A 576 -5.40 -9.58 -10.90
C THR A 576 -4.44 -10.74 -11.14
N PHE A 577 -4.91 -11.72 -11.90
CA PHE A 577 -4.14 -12.77 -12.54
C PHE A 577 -4.34 -12.58 -14.03
N ASP A 578 -3.32 -12.06 -14.71
CA ASP A 578 -3.43 -11.71 -16.12
C ASP A 578 -2.98 -12.83 -17.06
N ALA A 579 -3.32 -12.70 -18.33
CA ALA A 579 -2.95 -13.65 -19.37
C ALA A 579 -1.46 -13.61 -19.80
N ALA A 580 -0.65 -12.69 -19.27
CA ALA A 580 0.80 -12.67 -19.41
C ALA A 580 1.51 -13.29 -18.19
N PHE A 581 0.78 -14.06 -17.39
CA PHE A 581 1.26 -14.77 -16.20
C PHE A 581 1.75 -13.84 -15.08
N GLY A 582 1.30 -12.60 -15.08
CA GLY A 582 1.51 -11.65 -14.01
C GLY A 582 0.42 -11.72 -12.94
N THR A 583 0.82 -11.38 -11.72
CA THR A 583 -0.11 -11.14 -10.61
C THR A 583 0.24 -9.82 -9.94
N TYR A 584 -0.71 -8.91 -9.82
CA TYR A 584 -0.47 -7.62 -9.20
C TYR A 584 -1.68 -7.18 -8.37
N LYS A 585 -1.40 -6.45 -7.30
CA LYS A 585 -2.44 -5.89 -6.44
C LYS A 585 -3.08 -4.72 -7.16
N VAL A 586 -4.41 -4.75 -7.27
CA VAL A 586 -5.20 -3.65 -7.85
C VAL A 586 -5.82 -2.76 -6.78
N HIS A 587 -6.19 -3.34 -5.63
CA HIS A 587 -6.73 -2.58 -4.50
C HIS A 587 -6.44 -3.28 -3.16
N PRO A 588 -6.19 -2.58 -2.05
CA PRO A 588 -5.93 -1.14 -2.00
C PRO A 588 -4.65 -0.77 -2.77
N GLY A 589 -4.47 0.53 -3.00
CA GLY A 589 -3.33 1.06 -3.74
C GLY A 589 -1.96 0.65 -3.17
N GLN A 590 -0.90 1.01 -3.90
CA GLN A 590 0.47 0.66 -3.54
C GLN A 590 0.78 1.03 -2.08
N GLY A 591 1.65 0.23 -1.47
CA GLY A 591 1.98 0.40 -0.06
C GLY A 591 0.93 -0.16 0.91
N GLN A 592 -0.37 -0.17 0.65
CA GLN A 592 -1.34 -0.72 1.62
C GLN A 592 -1.46 -2.24 1.52
N SER A 593 -1.29 -2.98 2.62
CA SER A 593 -1.37 -4.45 2.58
C SER A 593 -2.78 -4.96 2.32
N SER A 594 -3.79 -4.28 2.89
CA SER A 594 -5.20 -4.63 2.84
C SER A 594 -6.04 -3.44 3.29
N VAL A 595 -7.29 -3.34 2.85
CA VAL A 595 -8.25 -2.33 3.32
C VAL A 595 -9.25 -2.97 4.29
N LYS A 596 -9.61 -2.23 5.33
CA LYS A 596 -10.65 -2.64 6.29
C LYS A 596 -12.03 -2.26 5.74
N ILE A 597 -12.94 -3.23 5.70
CA ILE A 597 -14.31 -3.10 5.18
C ILE A 597 -15.29 -3.45 6.30
N SER A 598 -16.33 -2.63 6.44
CA SER A 598 -17.50 -2.86 7.31
C SER A 598 -18.77 -2.73 6.46
N GLN A 599 -19.93 -3.06 7.02
CA GLN A 599 -21.23 -2.91 6.33
C GLN A 599 -21.45 -1.47 5.83
N ASP A 600 -21.03 -0.47 6.60
CA ASP A 600 -21.18 0.96 6.24
C ASP A 600 -20.07 1.52 5.33
N SER A 601 -19.07 0.71 4.96
CA SER A 601 -17.88 1.18 4.25
C SER A 601 -17.43 0.16 3.19
N PRO A 602 -18.17 0.04 2.07
CA PRO A 602 -17.81 -0.85 0.97
C PRO A 602 -16.50 -0.44 0.29
N ALA A 603 -15.87 -1.38 -0.43
CA ALA A 603 -14.71 -1.10 -1.27
C ALA A 603 -15.18 -0.82 -2.70
N GLU A 604 -14.64 0.20 -3.34
CA GLU A 604 -14.87 0.48 -4.76
C GLU A 604 -13.56 0.83 -5.47
N PHE A 605 -13.31 0.28 -6.66
CA PHE A 605 -12.17 0.67 -7.50
C PHE A 605 -12.44 0.42 -8.99
N GLY A 606 -11.77 1.19 -9.85
CA GLY A 606 -11.82 1.01 -11.30
C GLY A 606 -10.62 0.23 -11.83
N LEU A 607 -10.83 -0.61 -12.86
CA LEU A 607 -9.76 -1.27 -13.60
C LEU A 607 -10.04 -1.17 -15.10
N ARG A 608 -9.07 -0.66 -15.87
CA ARG A 608 -9.13 -0.69 -17.33
C ARG A 608 -8.64 -2.05 -17.82
N MET A 609 -9.46 -2.72 -18.62
CA MET A 609 -9.12 -4.00 -19.23
C MET A 609 -8.22 -3.78 -20.45
N SER A 610 -7.17 -4.57 -20.56
CA SER A 610 -6.19 -4.48 -21.64
C SER A 610 -5.69 -5.87 -22.02
N ILE A 611 -5.43 -6.08 -23.31
CA ILE A 611 -4.86 -7.33 -23.79
C ILE A 611 -3.33 -7.17 -23.82
N PRO A 612 -2.56 -8.04 -23.14
CA PRO A 612 -1.10 -7.96 -23.19
C PRO A 612 -0.56 -8.07 -24.64
N GLU A 613 0.68 -7.64 -24.86
CA GLU A 613 1.34 -7.87 -26.15
C GLU A 613 1.53 -9.36 -26.43
N LYS A 614 1.46 -9.73 -27.71
CA LYS A 614 1.71 -11.12 -28.13
C LYS A 614 3.20 -11.43 -28.09
N CYS A 615 3.55 -12.62 -27.61
CA CYS A 615 4.89 -13.19 -27.74
C CYS A 615 5.10 -13.85 -29.12
N CYS A 616 4.03 -14.31 -29.77
CA CYS A 616 4.07 -14.87 -31.12
C CYS A 616 2.76 -14.71 -31.89
N SER A 617 2.80 -14.95 -33.20
CA SER A 617 1.62 -14.88 -34.09
C SER A 617 0.51 -15.85 -33.71
N GLU A 618 0.86 -16.96 -33.06
CA GLU A 618 -0.08 -18.00 -32.64
C GLU A 618 -0.84 -17.64 -31.35
N ASP A 619 -0.43 -16.58 -30.64
CA ASP A 619 -1.10 -16.18 -29.41
C ASP A 619 -2.54 -15.74 -29.70
N PRO A 620 -3.51 -16.16 -28.87
CA PRO A 620 -4.90 -15.73 -29.00
C PRO A 620 -5.03 -14.21 -28.99
N ASN A 621 -5.95 -13.68 -29.81
CA ASN A 621 -6.29 -12.26 -29.80
C ASN A 621 -7.02 -11.89 -28.51
N ASP A 622 -7.84 -12.78 -27.99
CA ASP A 622 -8.62 -12.59 -26.78
C ASP A 622 -7.93 -13.26 -25.59
N VAL A 623 -8.19 -12.76 -24.38
CA VAL A 623 -7.56 -13.26 -23.15
C VAL A 623 -8.56 -13.45 -22.02
N MET A 624 -8.17 -14.21 -21.01
CA MET A 624 -8.95 -14.35 -19.78
C MET A 624 -8.11 -13.91 -18.60
N ASP A 625 -8.64 -12.95 -17.87
CA ASP A 625 -8.09 -12.45 -16.62
C ASP A 625 -8.97 -12.92 -15.45
N VAL A 626 -8.37 -12.99 -14.26
CA VAL A 626 -9.10 -13.26 -13.01
C VAL A 626 -8.82 -12.15 -12.02
N VAL A 627 -9.88 -11.51 -11.52
CA VAL A 627 -9.76 -10.61 -10.37
C VAL A 627 -10.15 -11.40 -9.13
N ARG A 628 -9.19 -11.59 -8.23
CA ARG A 628 -9.34 -12.34 -6.98
C ARG A 628 -9.34 -11.40 -5.80
N VAL A 629 -10.32 -11.55 -4.91
CA VAL A 629 -10.34 -10.91 -3.59
C VAL A 629 -9.96 -11.90 -2.51
N PHE A 630 -9.01 -11.52 -1.66
CA PHE A 630 -8.63 -12.22 -0.44
C PHE A 630 -9.29 -11.53 0.76
N ILE A 631 -10.09 -12.26 1.52
CA ILE A 631 -10.89 -11.73 2.63
C ILE A 631 -10.41 -12.38 3.92
N SER A 632 -10.15 -11.61 4.97
CA SER A 632 -9.59 -12.12 6.22
C SER A 632 -10.07 -11.38 7.47
N THR A 633 -10.13 -12.09 8.59
CA THR A 633 -10.52 -11.54 9.92
C THR A 633 -9.38 -10.78 10.62
N SER A 634 -8.16 -10.86 10.11
CA SER A 634 -7.00 -10.14 10.62
C SER A 634 -6.15 -9.63 9.46
N LYS A 635 -5.49 -8.49 9.65
CA LYS A 635 -4.61 -7.90 8.63
C LYS A 635 -3.50 -8.86 8.20
N ILE A 636 -3.59 -9.35 6.95
CA ILE A 636 -2.60 -10.21 6.30
C ILE A 636 -2.02 -9.46 5.11
N CYS A 637 -0.71 -9.56 4.90
CA CYS A 637 -0.07 -9.06 3.70
C CYS A 637 -0.03 -10.16 2.62
N TRP A 638 -0.65 -9.88 1.49
CA TRP A 638 -0.68 -10.78 0.32
C TRP A 638 0.37 -10.42 -0.74
N ASP A 639 1.16 -9.37 -0.55
CA ASP A 639 2.06 -8.81 -1.57
C ASP A 639 3.10 -9.83 -2.12
N GLU A 640 3.42 -10.88 -1.39
CA GLU A 640 4.34 -11.96 -1.82
C GLU A 640 3.82 -12.77 -3.02
N ILE A 641 2.51 -12.75 -3.26
CA ILE A 641 1.92 -13.43 -4.41
C ILE A 641 2.17 -12.66 -5.71
N ALA A 642 2.65 -11.41 -5.64
CA ALA A 642 2.87 -10.58 -6.82
C ALA A 642 3.99 -11.16 -7.71
N LEU A 643 3.71 -11.23 -9.00
CA LEU A 643 4.57 -11.74 -10.05
C LEU A 643 4.58 -10.77 -11.23
N PRO A 644 5.76 -10.41 -11.75
CA PRO A 644 5.83 -9.57 -12.93
C PRO A 644 5.38 -10.34 -14.17
N ASN A 645 4.78 -9.66 -15.14
CA ASN A 645 4.39 -10.27 -16.41
C ASN A 645 5.61 -10.85 -17.14
N LEU A 646 5.41 -11.95 -17.84
CA LEU A 646 6.41 -12.49 -18.76
C LEU A 646 6.43 -11.63 -20.04
N SER A 647 7.46 -10.80 -20.19
CA SER A 647 7.64 -9.93 -21.37
C SER A 647 8.26 -10.69 -22.55
N PRO A 648 7.88 -10.37 -23.82
CA PRO A 648 8.52 -10.92 -25.01
C PRO A 648 10.03 -10.64 -25.07
N ASP A 649 10.41 -9.43 -24.67
CA ASP A 649 11.80 -9.01 -24.53
C ASP A 649 12.23 -9.33 -23.11
N ILE A 650 12.47 -10.61 -22.77
CA ILE A 650 13.07 -10.99 -21.48
C ILE A 650 14.42 -10.26 -21.42
N PRO A 651 14.55 -9.10 -20.74
CA PRO A 651 15.80 -8.39 -20.70
C PRO A 651 16.72 -9.28 -19.88
N GLN A 652 18.04 -9.14 -20.05
CA GLN A 652 18.99 -9.68 -19.09
C GLN A 652 18.41 -9.51 -17.69
N PHE A 653 18.20 -10.64 -17.01
CA PHE A 653 17.58 -10.68 -15.70
C PHE A 653 18.07 -9.51 -14.86
N PRO A 654 17.22 -8.91 -14.04
CA PRO A 654 17.73 -8.28 -12.86
C PRO A 654 18.30 -9.40 -11.98
N ARG A 655 19.52 -9.88 -12.29
CA ARG A 655 20.41 -10.46 -11.28
C ARG A 655 20.59 -9.43 -10.17
N ASP A 656 20.52 -8.16 -10.57
CA ASP A 656 20.44 -6.98 -9.73
C ASP A 656 19.33 -6.08 -10.29
N VAL A 657 18.05 -6.25 -9.88
CA VAL A 657 17.30 -5.01 -9.65
C VAL A 657 18.16 -4.39 -8.54
N LEU A 658 18.73 -3.23 -8.80
CA LEU A 658 19.35 -2.41 -7.79
C LEU A 658 18.24 -2.03 -6.79
N ILE A 659 18.00 -2.96 -5.87
CA ILE A 659 17.06 -2.88 -4.77
C ILE A 659 17.91 -2.44 -3.61
N LEU A 660 17.58 -1.27 -3.08
CA LEU A 660 18.06 -0.91 -1.75
C LEU A 660 17.21 -1.73 -0.77
N PRO A 661 17.71 -2.78 -0.08
CA PRO A 661 17.17 -3.17 1.20
C PRO A 661 17.00 -1.90 2.00
N ALA A 662 15.75 -1.71 2.39
CA ALA A 662 15.33 -0.60 3.17
C ALA A 662 16.17 -0.65 4.44
N ASP A 663 16.97 0.38 4.74
CA ASP A 663 17.64 0.50 6.04
C ASP A 663 18.22 1.92 6.28
N THR A 664 17.98 2.61 7.42
CA THR A 664 18.16 2.17 8.85
C THR A 664 17.97 3.24 9.93
N LEU A 665 17.69 2.84 11.20
CA LEU A 665 18.57 3.05 12.39
C LEU A 665 18.08 2.48 13.77
N ASP A 666 19.07 2.34 14.68
CA ASP A 666 19.18 1.69 16.01
C ASP A 666 18.07 1.94 17.07
N PRO A 667 17.69 0.90 17.85
CA PRO A 667 17.24 1.04 19.24
C PRO A 667 18.43 1.04 20.21
N LEU A 668 18.47 2.09 21.04
CA LEU A 668 19.38 2.29 22.17
C LEU A 668 19.57 1.03 23.03
N SER A 669 20.84 0.64 23.16
CA SER A 669 21.37 -0.16 24.26
C SER A 669 21.01 0.44 25.62
N THR A 670 20.47 -0.40 26.51
CA THR A 670 20.35 -0.13 27.94
C THR A 670 21.55 -0.74 28.67
N GLU A 671 22.57 0.06 29.00
CA GLU A 671 23.55 -0.29 30.03
C GLU A 671 23.97 0.95 30.87
N GLY A 672 23.51 0.99 32.12
CA GLY A 672 24.38 0.93 33.30
C GLY A 672 25.08 2.19 33.87
N GLY A 673 24.52 2.70 34.99
CA GLY A 673 25.28 3.22 36.16
C GLY A 673 24.99 4.68 36.53
N GLY A 674 24.56 5.07 37.75
CA GLY A 674 24.30 4.37 39.01
C GLY A 674 23.88 5.36 40.11
N LEU A 675 23.42 4.80 41.24
CA LEU A 675 23.15 5.36 42.59
C LEU A 675 21.81 6.10 42.84
N GLY A 676 20.96 5.48 43.69
CA GLY A 676 20.05 6.26 44.57
C GLY A 676 18.66 5.71 44.91
N ASN A 677 18.54 4.49 45.46
CA ASN A 677 17.56 4.05 46.48
C ASN A 677 16.17 4.76 46.61
N ARG A 678 15.07 4.02 46.36
CA ARG A 678 14.05 3.59 47.38
C ARG A 678 12.76 3.03 46.75
N ASN A 679 12.58 1.71 46.90
CA ASN A 679 11.34 0.92 47.04
C ASN A 679 10.00 1.43 46.45
N ALA A 680 9.51 0.69 45.44
CA ALA A 680 8.14 0.16 45.47
C ALA A 680 8.11 -1.21 44.77
N LYS A 681 7.81 -2.26 45.54
CA LYS A 681 7.46 -3.61 45.09
C LYS A 681 6.19 -3.51 44.24
N VAL A 682 6.25 -3.82 42.95
CA VAL A 682 5.05 -4.13 42.16
C VAL A 682 4.92 -5.63 42.06
N ILE A 683 3.75 -6.08 42.52
CA ILE A 683 3.29 -7.45 42.60
C ILE A 683 3.22 -8.02 41.18
N ARG A 684 3.82 -9.20 40.97
CA ARG A 684 3.50 -10.06 39.82
C ARG A 684 2.02 -10.42 39.92
N SER A 685 1.19 -9.80 39.09
CA SER A 685 -0.17 -10.26 38.80
C SER A 685 -0.31 -10.37 37.29
N ARG A 686 -0.44 -11.62 36.84
CA ARG A 686 -0.93 -12.08 35.54
C ARG A 686 -0.49 -11.27 34.34
N GLU A 687 0.53 -11.82 33.70
CA GLU A 687 0.69 -11.80 32.24
C GLU A 687 -0.67 -12.00 31.57
N ASP A 688 -1.12 -10.97 30.84
CA ASP A 688 -2.08 -11.12 29.76
C ASP A 688 -1.32 -10.78 28.46
N ASP A 689 -1.00 -11.87 27.77
CA ASP A 689 -0.77 -12.05 26.34
C ASP A 689 -1.18 -10.89 25.41
N TYR A 690 -0.25 -9.98 25.10
CA TYR A 690 -0.37 -9.07 23.94
C TYR A 690 0.54 -9.44 22.75
N LEU A 691 1.24 -10.56 22.83
CA LEU A 691 1.97 -11.19 21.71
C LEU A 691 1.75 -12.70 21.61
N ALA A 692 0.75 -13.24 22.30
CA ALA A 692 0.32 -14.62 22.16
C ALA A 692 -1.17 -14.68 21.82
N GLN A 693 -1.51 -15.55 20.87
CA GLN A 693 -2.83 -15.78 20.31
C GLN A 693 -3.37 -14.62 19.46
N ASN A 694 -2.88 -14.51 18.22
CA ASN A 694 -3.80 -14.06 17.16
C ASN A 694 -5.03 -14.98 17.25
N PRO A 695 -6.27 -14.46 17.35
CA PRO A 695 -7.45 -15.30 17.11
C PRO A 695 -7.22 -16.02 15.79
N LYS A 696 -7.64 -17.29 15.71
CA LYS A 696 -7.45 -18.11 14.50
C LYS A 696 -7.89 -17.29 13.29
N THR A 697 -6.93 -16.88 12.45
CA THR A 697 -7.21 -16.04 11.29
C THR A 697 -8.06 -16.84 10.31
N ASN A 698 -9.34 -16.50 10.28
CA ASN A 698 -10.27 -17.02 9.29
C ASN A 698 -10.21 -16.15 8.06
N TRP A 699 -10.28 -16.77 6.89
CA TRP A 699 -10.16 -16.11 5.60
C TRP A 699 -10.90 -16.91 4.52
N VAL A 700 -11.11 -16.31 3.35
CA VAL A 700 -11.77 -16.90 2.17
C VAL A 700 -11.33 -16.13 0.92
N ILE A 701 -11.43 -16.74 -0.26
CA ILE A 701 -11.22 -16.08 -1.56
C ILE A 701 -12.49 -16.08 -2.40
N MET A 702 -12.65 -15.06 -3.22
CA MET A 702 -13.66 -15.00 -4.29
C MET A 702 -12.98 -14.56 -5.60
N ASP A 703 -13.41 -15.15 -6.71
CA ASP A 703 -12.84 -14.91 -8.04
C ASP A 703 -13.91 -14.36 -8.97
N LEU A 704 -13.58 -13.33 -9.74
CA LEU A 704 -14.32 -12.91 -10.92
C LEU A 704 -13.50 -13.21 -12.17
N LYS A 705 -14.07 -13.99 -13.10
CA LYS A 705 -13.41 -14.34 -14.37
C LYS A 705 -13.90 -13.43 -15.49
N ILE A 706 -12.96 -12.84 -16.21
CA ILE A 706 -13.23 -11.81 -17.22
C ILE A 706 -12.53 -12.22 -18.52
N TYR A 707 -13.32 -12.44 -19.57
CA TYR A 707 -12.87 -12.67 -20.92
C TYR A 707 -12.80 -11.34 -21.67
N VAL A 708 -11.59 -10.91 -22.02
CA VAL A 708 -11.34 -9.65 -22.73
C VAL A 708 -11.22 -9.96 -24.22
N ALA A 709 -12.22 -9.52 -24.98
CA ALA A 709 -12.27 -9.65 -26.43
C ALA A 709 -11.51 -8.51 -27.10
N SER A 710 -10.68 -8.85 -28.09
CA SER A 710 -10.03 -7.87 -28.95
C SER A 710 -11.07 -7.06 -29.73
N GLN A 711 -10.85 -5.76 -29.90
CA GLN A 711 -11.71 -4.96 -30.78
C GLN A 711 -11.52 -5.44 -32.23
N SER A 712 -12.62 -5.83 -32.86
CA SER A 712 -12.66 -6.39 -34.22
C SER A 712 -12.29 -5.38 -35.31
#